data_AF-A0A182N1T3-F1
#
_entry.id   AF-A0A182N1T3-F1
#
_cell.length_a   1.000
_cell.length_b   1.000
_cell.length_c   1.000
_cell.angle_alpha   90.00
_cell.angle_beta   90.00
_cell.angle_gamma   90.00
#
_symmetry.space_group_name_H-M   'P 1'
#
loop_
_entity.id
_entity.type
_entity.pdbx_description
1 polymer ?
#
loop_
_entity_poly.entity_id
_entity_poly.type
_entity_poly.pdbx_seq_one_letter_code
_entity_poly.pdbx_strand_id
1 'polypeptide(L)'
;MDAIESQLAVRNKCEQLQKSIKELYDWEEQIKKENSAKAKQADVSEPKLLPPIRSDVKAMDKFSEDTGRAEKQDAEGETVNKTMWANAEVLKERGNKQCKLGNYQEAIELYTQAIETYGENAAYYSNRALCYMNLEFYDDCLADCRTAIEKDPQYIKAYYRRMQAYERLGENEQAIADCRQILQLSQDEKELSTAKRDLDRIEKRLAAQKPQSSPGKQKGKPAELDPMMELVKQEADKYKELGNKHIARKDFDKAERSYTKAITLYGEDAIYYTNRSLCYWNLKDYDKCLADCNKAIQLDETYFRPYYRRMQVRELRGAYQSAVEDCRKFLELTKDEKQIATAEKDLARLGKLVKTEQPAKQTFVWSEVKKNAKLIKFIQKPPHLRSKTPLKRIPIKELGQCPVAIDSKALPPPSMRKNIPDAVIDKMFNNNTGERLVEPEEKTNLEHLFPANSTKLRNMFSPPTTPTEQKKQFPPASKTAPAVKSPMTQEATKPAKTAGQQTQRKGEKDQINLVNQETNENDPKKAITPSVAATALVIPKSSAQFYTTWSGLDESLRYQYLKLLSKTSLNKLFGASLSNEMLSELLHILHKSFIPDQIDVAAHILKEIVQNESIDILSLMMNNSDRDAISELLKHVESSNTKKEDAELIRRKLIS
;
A
#
# COMPACT_ATOMS: atom_id res chain seq x y z
N MET A 1 19.50 40.62 25.60
CA MET A 1 20.91 40.23 25.79
C MET A 1 21.17 38.93 25.05
N ASP A 2 20.41 37.92 25.45
CA ASP A 2 20.17 36.56 24.96
C ASP A 2 20.51 36.28 23.48
N ALA A 3 19.99 37.07 22.53
CA ALA A 3 20.23 36.89 21.10
C ALA A 3 21.69 37.14 20.68
N ILE A 4 22.39 38.04 21.38
CA ILE A 4 23.81 38.35 21.14
C ILE A 4 24.68 37.30 21.85
N GLU A 5 24.34 36.95 23.09
CA GLU A 5 25.06 35.93 23.87
C GLU A 5 25.01 34.55 23.20
N SER A 6 23.87 34.16 22.64
CA SER A 6 23.71 32.91 21.88
C SER A 6 24.52 32.91 20.57
N GLN A 7 24.55 34.02 19.82
CA GLN A 7 25.42 34.16 18.65
C GLN A 7 26.91 34.09 19.01
N LEU A 8 27.31 34.73 20.11
CA LEU A 8 28.69 34.73 20.60
C LEU A 8 29.11 33.35 21.13
N ALA A 9 28.21 32.62 21.78
CA ALA A 9 28.41 31.22 22.19
C ALA A 9 28.52 30.25 21.00
N VAL A 10 27.76 30.46 19.91
CA VAL A 10 27.92 29.70 18.66
C VAL A 10 29.28 30.00 18.02
N ARG A 11 29.65 31.28 17.91
CA ARG A 11 30.95 31.70 17.38
C ARG A 11 32.12 31.08 18.15
N ASN A 12 32.10 31.14 19.48
CA ASN A 12 33.16 30.56 20.31
C ASN A 12 33.30 29.03 20.10
N LYS A 13 32.19 28.31 19.86
CA LYS A 13 32.22 26.88 19.52
C LYS A 13 32.79 26.61 18.12
N CYS A 14 32.50 27.46 17.14
CA CYS A 14 33.11 27.38 15.81
C CYS A 14 34.63 27.64 15.87
N GLU A 15 35.07 28.63 16.64
CA GLU A 15 36.50 28.94 16.82
C GLU A 15 37.23 27.83 17.62
N GLN A 16 36.57 27.16 18.56
CA GLN A 16 37.08 25.94 19.21
C GLN A 16 37.21 24.77 18.24
N LEU A 17 36.20 24.50 17.41
CA LEU A 17 36.24 23.45 16.39
C LEU A 17 37.36 23.67 15.37
N GLN A 18 37.57 24.91 14.91
CA GLN A 18 38.67 25.25 14.00
C GLN A 18 40.04 25.00 14.64
N LYS A 19 40.21 25.23 15.93
CA LYS A 19 41.45 24.89 16.66
C LYS A 19 41.66 23.38 16.74
N SER A 20 40.65 22.60 17.15
CA SER A 20 40.78 21.13 17.22
C SER A 20 41.04 20.48 15.86
N ILE A 21 40.48 21.06 14.77
CA ILE A 21 40.76 20.59 13.40
C ILE A 21 42.22 20.88 13.02
N LYS A 22 42.75 22.06 13.38
CA LYS A 22 44.17 22.37 13.14
C LYS A 22 45.10 21.46 13.95
N GLU A 23 44.81 21.27 15.23
CA GLU A 23 45.58 20.40 16.13
C GLU A 23 45.66 18.95 15.61
N LEU A 24 44.59 18.45 14.97
CA LEU A 24 44.57 17.16 14.29
C LEU A 24 45.49 17.11 13.05
N TYR A 25 45.51 18.15 12.22
CA TYR A 25 46.41 18.21 11.05
C TYR A 25 47.89 18.38 11.47
N ASP A 26 48.16 19.23 12.46
CA ASP A 26 49.51 19.41 13.02
C ASP A 26 50.04 18.07 13.61
N TRP A 27 49.16 17.27 14.26
CA TRP A 27 49.45 15.92 14.75
C TRP A 27 49.64 14.88 13.63
N GLU A 28 48.85 14.94 12.55
CA GLU A 28 49.03 14.08 11.38
C GLU A 28 50.38 14.31 10.70
N GLU A 29 50.81 15.58 10.57
CA GLU A 29 52.16 15.92 10.11
C GLU A 29 53.25 15.39 11.05
N GLN A 30 53.05 15.49 12.37
CA GLN A 30 53.99 14.96 13.38
C GLN A 30 54.21 13.45 13.18
N ILE A 31 53.14 12.67 13.01
CA ILE A 31 53.21 11.22 12.77
C ILE A 31 53.89 10.90 11.43
N LYS A 32 53.58 11.64 10.36
CA LYS A 32 54.24 11.47 9.05
C LYS A 32 55.76 11.73 9.15
N LYS A 33 56.17 12.75 9.93
CA LYS A 33 57.58 13.07 10.19
C LYS A 33 58.27 11.98 11.03
N GLU A 34 57.64 11.49 12.10
CA GLU A 34 58.18 10.40 12.92
C GLU A 34 58.32 9.09 12.13
N ASN A 35 57.32 8.73 11.32
CA ASN A 35 57.37 7.50 10.52
C ASN A 35 58.42 7.61 9.40
N SER A 36 58.59 8.80 8.80
CA SER A 36 59.71 9.07 7.88
C SER A 36 61.09 8.96 8.56
N ALA A 37 61.21 9.42 9.80
CA ALA A 37 62.46 9.30 10.57
C ALA A 37 62.76 7.83 10.94
N LYS A 38 61.76 7.06 11.37
CA LYS A 38 61.89 5.62 11.67
C LYS A 38 62.27 4.82 10.42
N ALA A 39 61.68 5.12 9.27
CA ALA A 39 62.05 4.50 7.99
C ALA A 39 63.53 4.76 7.62
N LYS A 40 64.02 5.99 7.83
CA LYS A 40 65.43 6.35 7.57
C LYS A 40 66.43 5.74 8.56
N GLN A 41 66.00 5.36 9.77
CA GLN A 41 66.84 4.64 10.72
C GLN A 41 66.95 3.13 10.43
N ALA A 42 66.01 2.55 9.70
CA ALA A 42 66.05 1.15 9.30
C ALA A 42 67.04 0.86 8.15
N ASP A 43 67.39 1.87 7.36
CA ASP A 43 68.21 1.77 6.13
C ASP A 43 69.73 1.83 6.38
N VAL A 44 70.17 1.81 7.65
CA VAL A 44 71.58 1.88 8.05
C VAL A 44 72.03 0.57 8.69
N SER A 45 72.06 -0.51 7.89
CA SER A 45 72.76 -1.75 8.21
C SER A 45 73.33 -2.39 6.94
N GLU A 46 74.52 -3.01 7.03
CA GLU A 46 75.42 -3.18 5.88
C GLU A 46 74.97 -4.24 4.83
N PRO A 47 75.13 -3.96 3.52
CA PRO A 47 74.75 -4.88 2.46
C PRO A 47 75.78 -6.01 2.26
N LYS A 48 75.36 -7.27 2.43
CA LYS A 48 76.16 -8.44 2.03
C LYS A 48 75.93 -8.77 0.56
N LEU A 49 76.99 -8.64 -0.24
CA LEU A 49 77.02 -8.99 -1.67
C LEU A 49 76.82 -10.50 -1.90
N LEU A 50 76.10 -10.84 -2.97
CA LEU A 50 76.10 -12.16 -3.62
C LEU A 50 76.41 -11.98 -5.12
N PRO A 51 77.05 -12.97 -5.78
CA PRO A 51 77.63 -12.78 -7.11
C PRO A 51 76.60 -12.83 -8.25
N PRO A 52 76.90 -12.19 -9.40
CA PRO A 52 76.00 -12.17 -10.56
C PRO A 52 76.03 -13.49 -11.34
N ILE A 53 74.85 -13.93 -11.79
CA ILE A 53 74.69 -15.05 -12.73
C ILE A 53 74.65 -14.49 -14.16
N ARG A 54 75.43 -15.07 -15.07
CA ARG A 54 75.38 -14.79 -16.51
C ARG A 54 74.31 -15.65 -17.20
N SER A 55 73.72 -15.10 -18.25
CA SER A 55 73.28 -15.89 -19.41
C SER A 55 73.50 -15.08 -20.69
N ASP A 56 74.20 -15.66 -21.65
CA ASP A 56 74.60 -15.00 -22.89
C ASP A 56 73.49 -15.10 -23.96
N VAL A 57 73.14 -13.99 -24.60
CA VAL A 57 72.44 -13.98 -25.90
C VAL A 57 73.15 -12.99 -26.84
N LYS A 58 73.35 -13.41 -28.09
CA LYS A 58 74.13 -12.69 -29.11
C LYS A 58 73.43 -11.42 -29.61
N ALA A 59 74.24 -10.38 -29.83
CA ALA A 59 73.87 -9.29 -30.74
C ALA A 59 73.95 -9.73 -32.21
N MET A 60 73.12 -9.13 -33.07
CA MET A 60 73.10 -9.37 -34.51
C MET A 60 72.51 -8.14 -35.23
N ASP A 61 73.33 -7.39 -35.98
CA ASP A 61 72.90 -6.20 -36.74
C ASP A 61 72.42 -6.56 -38.16
N LYS A 62 71.34 -5.89 -38.64
CA LYS A 62 71.36 -5.18 -39.95
C LYS A 62 70.10 -4.37 -40.31
N PHE A 63 70.36 -3.31 -41.06
CA PHE A 63 69.44 -2.39 -41.76
C PHE A 63 68.33 -3.04 -42.62
N SER A 64 67.17 -2.38 -42.67
CA SER A 64 66.53 -1.86 -43.91
C SER A 64 65.49 -0.77 -43.58
N GLU A 65 64.96 -0.06 -44.59
CA GLU A 65 64.28 1.24 -44.42
C GLU A 65 62.75 1.22 -44.60
N ASP A 66 62.12 2.15 -43.87
CA ASP A 66 60.92 2.94 -44.20
C ASP A 66 59.70 2.30 -44.91
N THR A 67 58.99 1.43 -44.20
CA THR A 67 57.52 1.55 -44.08
C THR A 67 57.10 1.11 -42.66
N GLY A 68 56.53 2.00 -41.84
CA GLY A 68 56.02 1.59 -40.51
C GLY A 68 55.93 2.68 -39.46
N ARG A 69 54.97 3.62 -39.62
CA ARG A 69 54.62 4.61 -38.57
C ARG A 69 53.40 4.22 -37.73
N ALA A 70 52.59 3.26 -38.19
CA ALA A 70 51.52 2.65 -37.40
C ALA A 70 52.09 1.53 -36.49
N GLU A 71 52.59 0.45 -37.10
CA GLU A 71 53.02 -0.78 -36.42
C GLU A 71 54.06 -0.58 -35.30
N LYS A 72 54.88 0.47 -35.36
CA LYS A 72 55.82 0.82 -34.28
C LYS A 72 55.13 1.26 -32.99
N GLN A 73 53.99 1.96 -33.08
CA GLN A 73 53.24 2.37 -31.89
C GLN A 73 52.58 1.17 -31.21
N ASP A 74 52.11 0.20 -32.00
CA ASP A 74 51.55 -1.05 -31.48
C ASP A 74 52.64 -1.92 -30.83
N ALA A 75 53.83 -2.04 -31.44
CA ALA A 75 54.96 -2.78 -30.88
C ALA A 75 55.56 -2.13 -29.61
N GLU A 76 55.63 -0.80 -29.55
CA GLU A 76 56.01 -0.06 -28.34
C GLU A 76 54.94 -0.22 -27.25
N GLY A 77 53.65 -0.20 -27.61
CA GLY A 77 52.54 -0.48 -26.70
C GLY A 77 52.55 -1.91 -26.13
N GLU A 78 52.77 -2.92 -26.98
CA GLU A 78 52.83 -4.32 -26.58
C GLU A 78 54.02 -4.61 -25.65
N THR A 79 55.19 -4.03 -25.93
CA THR A 79 56.38 -4.18 -25.06
C THR A 79 56.25 -3.45 -23.72
N VAL A 80 55.61 -2.27 -23.70
CA VAL A 80 55.26 -1.58 -22.44
C VAL A 80 54.24 -2.40 -21.63
N ASN A 81 53.17 -2.89 -22.26
CA ASN A 81 52.14 -3.68 -21.60
C ASN A 81 52.72 -4.99 -21.00
N LYS A 82 53.60 -5.67 -21.74
CA LYS A 82 54.32 -6.86 -21.27
C LYS A 82 55.22 -6.57 -20.06
N THR A 83 55.77 -5.37 -19.98
CA THR A 83 56.59 -4.91 -18.84
C THR A 83 55.70 -4.53 -17.64
N MET A 84 54.55 -3.90 -17.86
CA MET A 84 53.54 -3.64 -16.82
C MET A 84 53.02 -4.95 -16.21
N TRP A 85 52.65 -5.93 -17.04
CA TRP A 85 52.25 -7.26 -16.58
C TRP A 85 53.35 -7.95 -15.74
N ALA A 86 54.62 -7.92 -16.21
CA ALA A 86 55.73 -8.51 -15.47
C ALA A 86 55.95 -7.84 -14.09
N ASN A 87 55.81 -6.51 -14.01
CA ASN A 87 55.88 -5.77 -12.74
C ASN A 87 54.71 -6.13 -11.80
N ALA A 88 53.49 -6.24 -12.35
CA ALA A 88 52.31 -6.63 -11.59
C ALA A 88 52.41 -8.09 -11.06
N GLU A 89 52.99 -9.02 -11.83
CA GLU A 89 53.27 -10.38 -11.38
C GLU A 89 54.29 -10.41 -10.21
N VAL A 90 55.32 -9.55 -10.23
CA VAL A 90 56.27 -9.41 -9.11
C VAL A 90 55.58 -8.84 -7.86
N LEU A 91 54.69 -7.86 -8.01
CA LEU A 91 53.87 -7.32 -6.91
C LEU A 91 52.92 -8.39 -6.34
N LYS A 92 52.25 -9.16 -7.20
CA LYS A 92 51.42 -10.31 -6.83
C LYS A 92 52.22 -11.38 -6.09
N GLU A 93 53.44 -11.73 -6.52
CA GLU A 93 54.28 -12.69 -5.79
C GLU A 93 54.83 -12.12 -4.45
N ARG A 94 54.92 -10.80 -4.30
CA ARG A 94 55.20 -10.16 -3.00
C ARG A 94 53.97 -10.23 -2.09
N GLY A 95 52.77 -9.96 -2.60
CA GLY A 95 51.50 -10.14 -1.89
C GLY A 95 51.25 -11.59 -1.47
N ASN A 96 51.56 -12.56 -2.34
CA ASN A 96 51.51 -14.00 -2.05
C ASN A 96 52.40 -14.37 -0.85
N LYS A 97 53.55 -13.73 -0.68
CA LYS A 97 54.43 -13.93 0.49
C LYS A 97 53.82 -13.32 1.75
N GLN A 98 53.27 -12.11 1.68
CA GLN A 98 52.65 -11.46 2.84
C GLN A 98 51.38 -12.17 3.33
N CYS A 99 50.45 -12.61 2.45
CA CYS A 99 49.31 -13.42 2.91
C CYS A 99 49.71 -14.83 3.42
N LYS A 100 50.88 -15.36 3.06
CA LYS A 100 51.44 -16.59 3.67
C LYS A 100 52.05 -16.34 5.06
N LEU A 101 52.50 -15.12 5.34
CA LEU A 101 52.98 -14.70 6.66
C LEU A 101 51.86 -14.22 7.59
N GLY A 102 50.63 -14.05 7.08
CA GLY A 102 49.48 -13.51 7.81
C GLY A 102 49.35 -11.98 7.75
N ASN A 103 50.25 -11.29 7.06
CA ASN A 103 50.24 -9.84 6.86
C ASN A 103 49.21 -9.44 5.78
N TYR A 104 47.93 -9.70 6.03
CA TYR A 104 46.86 -9.52 5.05
C TYR A 104 46.71 -8.06 4.57
N GLN A 105 46.92 -7.08 5.46
CA GLN A 105 46.83 -5.65 5.11
C GLN A 105 47.92 -5.22 4.11
N GLU A 106 49.18 -5.51 4.42
CA GLU A 106 50.32 -5.22 3.51
C GLU A 106 50.17 -5.95 2.17
N ALA A 107 49.56 -7.14 2.17
CA ALA A 107 49.28 -7.88 0.95
C ALA A 107 48.14 -7.26 0.11
N ILE A 108 47.08 -6.74 0.75
CA ILE A 108 46.00 -6.01 0.08
C ILE A 108 46.56 -4.77 -0.63
N GLU A 109 47.47 -4.05 0.00
CA GLU A 109 48.19 -2.92 -0.62
C GLU A 109 49.01 -3.37 -1.83
N LEU A 110 49.76 -4.47 -1.72
CA LEU A 110 50.57 -5.02 -2.82
C LEU A 110 49.73 -5.55 -3.99
N TYR A 111 48.58 -6.19 -3.74
CA TYR A 111 47.65 -6.58 -4.82
C TYR A 111 46.95 -5.36 -5.43
N THR A 112 46.69 -4.31 -4.65
CA THR A 112 46.12 -3.06 -5.17
C THR A 112 47.10 -2.38 -6.12
N GLN A 113 48.39 -2.30 -5.76
CA GLN A 113 49.46 -1.84 -6.65
C GLN A 113 49.59 -2.72 -7.91
N ALA A 114 49.41 -4.05 -7.79
CA ALA A 114 49.39 -4.94 -8.94
C ALA A 114 48.21 -4.67 -9.89
N ILE A 115 47.01 -4.40 -9.34
CA ILE A 115 45.79 -4.03 -10.09
C ILE A 115 45.95 -2.65 -10.76
N GLU A 116 46.53 -1.67 -10.06
CA GLU A 116 46.85 -0.34 -10.62
C GLU A 116 47.90 -0.42 -11.74
N THR A 117 48.82 -1.40 -11.68
CA THR A 117 49.83 -1.64 -12.72
C THR A 117 49.28 -2.43 -13.90
N TYR A 118 48.41 -3.42 -13.67
CA TYR A 118 47.81 -4.27 -14.70
C TYR A 118 46.45 -4.83 -14.23
N GLY A 119 45.35 -4.13 -14.55
CA GLY A 119 44.01 -4.44 -14.06
C GLY A 119 43.29 -5.63 -14.73
N GLU A 120 43.89 -6.30 -15.69
CA GLU A 120 43.19 -7.35 -16.47
C GLU A 120 43.32 -8.77 -15.88
N ASN A 121 44.16 -8.98 -14.86
CA ASN A 121 44.37 -10.32 -14.29
C ASN A 121 43.41 -10.63 -13.12
N ALA A 122 42.42 -11.49 -13.38
CA ALA A 122 41.46 -12.00 -12.39
C ALA A 122 42.10 -12.57 -11.11
N ALA A 123 43.33 -13.10 -11.20
CA ALA A 123 44.05 -13.64 -10.05
C ALA A 123 44.41 -12.57 -9.00
N TYR A 124 44.59 -11.30 -9.39
CA TYR A 124 44.95 -10.24 -8.44
C TYR A 124 43.77 -9.92 -7.52
N TYR A 125 42.59 -9.71 -8.10
CA TYR A 125 41.34 -9.52 -7.38
C TYR A 125 41.01 -10.75 -6.51
N SER A 126 41.09 -11.97 -7.07
CA SER A 126 40.79 -13.19 -6.28
C SER A 126 41.78 -13.44 -5.13
N ASN A 127 43.02 -12.97 -5.23
CA ASN A 127 44.00 -13.03 -4.13
C ASN A 127 43.79 -11.92 -3.10
N ARG A 128 43.36 -10.73 -3.52
CA ARG A 128 42.99 -9.63 -2.61
C ARG A 128 41.70 -9.96 -1.84
N ALA A 129 40.69 -10.52 -2.51
CA ALA A 129 39.47 -11.07 -1.91
C ALA A 129 39.74 -12.12 -0.80
N LEU A 130 40.69 -13.03 -1.01
CA LEU A 130 41.12 -13.98 0.03
C LEU A 130 41.61 -13.25 1.30
N CYS A 131 42.39 -12.19 1.13
CA CYS A 131 42.99 -11.51 2.26
C CYS A 131 42.01 -10.51 2.91
N TYR A 132 41.01 -9.98 2.18
CA TYR A 132 39.81 -9.36 2.76
C TYR A 132 38.95 -10.35 3.57
N MET A 133 38.71 -11.55 3.03
CA MET A 133 37.95 -12.62 3.72
C MET A 133 38.61 -13.05 5.04
N ASN A 134 39.95 -13.05 5.10
CA ASN A 134 40.72 -13.34 6.31
C ASN A 134 40.71 -12.19 7.34
N LEU A 135 40.35 -10.97 6.92
CA LEU A 135 40.10 -9.81 7.80
C LEU A 135 38.59 -9.61 8.09
N GLU A 136 37.75 -10.55 7.67
CA GLU A 136 36.28 -10.54 7.80
C GLU A 136 35.56 -9.38 7.06
N PHE A 137 36.26 -8.72 6.13
CA PHE A 137 35.68 -7.74 5.19
C PHE A 137 34.98 -8.47 4.04
N TYR A 138 33.81 -9.05 4.33
CA TYR A 138 33.09 -9.91 3.39
C TYR A 138 32.51 -9.15 2.19
N ASP A 139 32.07 -7.90 2.36
CA ASP A 139 31.51 -7.09 1.25
C ASP A 139 32.58 -6.74 0.19
N ASP A 140 33.76 -6.31 0.63
CA ASP A 140 34.91 -6.04 -0.25
C ASP A 140 35.40 -7.32 -0.95
N CYS A 141 35.39 -8.46 -0.23
CA CYS A 141 35.65 -9.77 -0.81
C CYS A 141 34.63 -10.13 -1.90
N LEU A 142 33.32 -9.90 -1.68
CA LEU A 142 32.29 -10.12 -2.69
C LEU A 142 32.46 -9.22 -3.92
N ALA A 143 32.88 -7.96 -3.73
CA ALA A 143 33.18 -7.02 -4.81
C ALA A 143 34.37 -7.50 -5.67
N ASP A 144 35.51 -7.83 -5.06
CA ASP A 144 36.68 -8.36 -5.77
C ASP A 144 36.41 -9.72 -6.43
N CYS A 145 35.53 -10.56 -5.84
CA CYS A 145 35.13 -11.81 -6.49
C CYS A 145 34.22 -11.57 -7.71
N ARG A 146 33.44 -10.48 -7.75
CA ARG A 146 32.64 -10.11 -8.93
C ARG A 146 33.54 -9.60 -10.05
N THR A 147 34.45 -8.67 -9.77
CA THR A 147 35.42 -8.17 -10.78
C THR A 147 36.34 -9.26 -11.29
N ALA A 148 36.78 -10.21 -10.44
CA ALA A 148 37.54 -11.38 -10.89
C ALA A 148 36.77 -12.23 -11.91
N ILE A 149 35.47 -12.45 -11.70
CA ILE A 149 34.59 -13.22 -12.61
C ILE A 149 34.23 -12.43 -13.87
N GLU A 150 34.16 -11.10 -13.79
CA GLU A 150 34.01 -10.21 -14.95
C GLU A 150 35.25 -10.21 -15.85
N LYS A 151 36.45 -10.38 -15.27
CA LYS A 151 37.72 -10.50 -16.02
C LYS A 151 37.97 -11.90 -16.57
N ASP A 152 37.67 -12.95 -15.81
CA ASP A 152 37.74 -14.35 -16.26
C ASP A 152 36.56 -15.17 -15.73
N PRO A 153 35.50 -15.37 -16.55
CA PRO A 153 34.35 -16.20 -16.20
C PRO A 153 34.66 -17.68 -15.99
N GLN A 154 35.86 -18.17 -16.34
CA GLN A 154 36.30 -19.53 -16.06
C GLN A 154 37.16 -19.64 -14.80
N TYR A 155 37.39 -18.54 -14.07
CA TYR A 155 38.24 -18.51 -12.87
C TYR A 155 37.57 -19.12 -11.63
N ILE A 156 37.52 -20.46 -11.59
CA ILE A 156 36.94 -21.31 -10.53
C ILE A 156 37.27 -20.82 -9.10
N LYS A 157 38.48 -20.31 -8.87
CA LYS A 157 38.92 -19.81 -7.56
C LYS A 157 38.14 -18.59 -7.07
N ALA A 158 37.69 -17.70 -7.96
CA ALA A 158 36.87 -16.55 -7.56
C ALA A 158 35.48 -17.00 -7.10
N TYR A 159 34.84 -17.92 -7.82
CA TYR A 159 33.60 -18.57 -7.37
C TYR A 159 33.79 -19.25 -6.01
N TYR A 160 34.92 -19.94 -5.80
CA TYR A 160 35.24 -20.57 -4.51
C TYR A 160 35.39 -19.56 -3.35
N ARG A 161 35.96 -18.37 -3.59
CA ARG A 161 36.04 -17.29 -2.58
C ARG A 161 34.69 -16.63 -2.34
N ARG A 162 33.91 -16.41 -3.40
CA ARG A 162 32.57 -15.81 -3.31
C ARG A 162 31.59 -16.72 -2.55
N MET A 163 31.61 -18.01 -2.85
CA MET A 163 30.93 -19.07 -2.10
C MET A 163 31.32 -19.05 -0.60
N GLN A 164 32.61 -18.92 -0.28
CA GLN A 164 33.09 -18.86 1.10
C GLN A 164 32.64 -17.58 1.83
N ALA A 165 32.59 -16.44 1.16
CA ALA A 165 32.05 -15.20 1.72
C ALA A 165 30.52 -15.30 1.96
N TYR A 166 29.76 -15.86 1.02
CA TYR A 166 28.33 -16.13 1.21
C TYR A 166 28.06 -17.17 2.32
N GLU A 167 28.91 -18.21 2.47
CA GLU A 167 28.84 -19.13 3.63
C GLU A 167 29.06 -18.41 4.98
N ARG A 168 29.89 -17.35 5.02
CA ARG A 168 30.17 -16.55 6.23
C ARG A 168 29.04 -15.56 6.55
N LEU A 169 28.47 -14.91 5.53
CA LEU A 169 27.32 -14.01 5.66
C LEU A 169 26.00 -14.77 5.94
N GLY A 170 25.96 -16.08 5.66
CA GLY A 170 24.79 -16.93 5.84
C GLY A 170 23.85 -16.99 4.63
N GLU A 171 24.25 -16.40 3.50
CA GLU A 171 23.53 -16.40 2.21
C GLU A 171 23.67 -17.75 1.49
N ASN A 172 23.20 -18.83 2.13
CA ASN A 172 23.35 -20.21 1.65
C ASN A 172 22.81 -20.41 0.22
N GLU A 173 21.79 -19.65 -0.21
CA GLU A 173 21.21 -19.77 -1.56
C GLU A 173 22.15 -19.21 -2.65
N GLN A 174 22.90 -18.14 -2.38
CA GLN A 174 23.93 -17.62 -3.29
C GLN A 174 25.18 -18.52 -3.29
N ALA A 175 25.57 -19.04 -2.13
CA ALA A 175 26.65 -20.02 -2.04
C ALA A 175 26.35 -21.31 -2.84
N ILE A 176 25.09 -21.78 -2.84
CA ILE A 176 24.64 -22.91 -3.68
C ILE A 176 24.74 -22.60 -5.18
N ALA A 177 24.45 -21.37 -5.61
CA ALA A 177 24.60 -20.96 -7.00
C ALA A 177 26.08 -21.02 -7.43
N ASP A 178 26.99 -20.50 -6.60
CA ASP A 178 28.44 -20.56 -6.86
C ASP A 178 28.99 -22.01 -6.82
N CYS A 179 28.52 -22.87 -5.90
CA CYS A 179 28.83 -24.31 -5.95
C CYS A 179 28.47 -24.94 -7.30
N ARG A 180 27.31 -24.59 -7.87
CA ARG A 180 26.83 -25.15 -9.14
C ARG A 180 27.65 -24.64 -10.33
N GLN A 181 28.13 -23.39 -10.29
CA GLN A 181 29.08 -22.89 -11.29
C GLN A 181 30.44 -23.60 -11.20
N ILE A 182 30.98 -23.81 -10.00
CA ILE A 182 32.22 -24.59 -9.80
C ILE A 182 32.07 -26.02 -10.37
N LEU A 183 30.93 -26.67 -10.14
CA LEU A 183 30.63 -28.01 -10.68
C LEU A 183 30.43 -28.05 -12.20
N GLN A 184 30.17 -26.92 -12.84
CA GLN A 184 30.02 -26.79 -14.29
C GLN A 184 31.35 -26.43 -14.98
N LEU A 185 32.23 -25.67 -14.29
CA LEU A 185 33.51 -25.21 -14.82
C LEU A 185 34.67 -26.17 -14.55
N SER A 186 34.70 -26.84 -13.39
CA SER A 186 35.85 -27.66 -13.00
C SER A 186 35.89 -29.02 -13.70
N GLN A 187 37.04 -29.33 -14.30
CA GLN A 187 37.36 -30.60 -14.94
C GLN A 187 38.13 -31.54 -14.00
N ASP A 188 38.61 -31.04 -12.86
CA ASP A 188 39.41 -31.80 -11.90
C ASP A 188 38.52 -32.61 -10.94
N GLU A 189 38.64 -33.95 -10.96
CA GLU A 189 37.83 -34.84 -10.10
C GLU A 189 37.93 -34.48 -8.61
N LYS A 190 39.11 -34.01 -8.17
CA LYS A 190 39.34 -33.57 -6.79
C LYS A 190 38.49 -32.35 -6.42
N GLU A 191 38.52 -31.31 -7.25
CA GLU A 191 37.71 -30.10 -7.07
C GLU A 191 36.21 -30.40 -7.19
N LEU A 192 35.84 -31.23 -8.16
CA LEU A 192 34.46 -31.73 -8.32
C LEU A 192 33.98 -32.48 -7.07
N SER A 193 34.88 -33.24 -6.40
CA SER A 193 34.58 -33.96 -5.16
C SER A 193 34.45 -33.03 -3.95
N THR A 194 35.22 -31.93 -3.88
CA THR A 194 35.07 -30.93 -2.82
C THR A 194 33.80 -30.12 -3.04
N ALA A 195 33.56 -29.59 -4.24
CA ALA A 195 32.36 -28.82 -4.56
C ALA A 195 31.05 -29.61 -4.34
N LYS A 196 31.04 -30.93 -4.58
CA LYS A 196 29.90 -31.81 -4.22
C LYS A 196 29.67 -31.91 -2.70
N ARG A 197 30.74 -31.94 -1.89
CA ARG A 197 30.67 -31.95 -0.41
C ARG A 197 30.33 -30.56 0.15
N ASP A 198 30.80 -29.50 -0.50
CA ASP A 198 30.46 -28.12 -0.18
C ASP A 198 28.97 -27.87 -0.43
N LEU A 199 28.46 -28.27 -1.60
CA LEU A 199 27.04 -28.21 -1.95
C LEU A 199 26.16 -28.98 -0.96
N ASP A 200 26.45 -30.25 -0.68
CA ASP A 200 25.71 -31.07 0.30
C ASP A 200 25.72 -30.45 1.71
N ARG A 201 26.86 -29.88 2.15
CA ARG A 201 26.97 -29.16 3.43
C ARG A 201 26.04 -27.94 3.45
N ILE A 202 26.05 -27.12 2.39
CA ILE A 202 25.31 -25.85 2.35
C ILE A 202 23.80 -26.12 2.16
N GLU A 203 23.41 -27.07 1.31
CA GLU A 203 22.02 -27.52 1.16
C GLU A 203 21.47 -28.09 2.48
N LYS A 204 22.28 -28.83 3.25
CA LYS A 204 21.92 -29.26 4.62
C LYS A 204 21.75 -28.09 5.60
N ARG A 205 22.60 -27.05 5.54
CA ARG A 205 22.40 -25.84 6.37
C ARG A 205 21.12 -25.11 5.98
N LEU A 206 20.84 -24.94 4.69
CA LEU A 206 19.63 -24.30 4.20
C LEU A 206 18.37 -25.10 4.59
N ALA A 207 18.44 -26.44 4.54
CA ALA A 207 17.37 -27.32 5.00
C ALA A 207 17.16 -27.28 6.52
N ALA A 208 18.21 -27.03 7.31
CA ALA A 208 18.11 -26.83 8.76
C ALA A 208 17.63 -25.42 9.15
N GLN A 209 17.96 -24.39 8.35
CA GLN A 209 17.43 -23.03 8.52
C GLN A 209 15.95 -22.92 8.13
N LYS A 210 15.48 -23.70 7.16
CA LYS A 210 14.05 -23.85 6.84
C LYS A 210 13.37 -24.58 8.00
N PRO A 211 12.51 -23.92 8.81
CA PRO A 211 11.97 -24.55 10.01
C PRO A 211 11.06 -25.73 9.63
N GLN A 212 11.28 -26.88 10.28
CA GLN A 212 10.53 -28.11 10.07
C GLN A 212 9.01 -27.85 9.98
N SER A 213 8.49 -27.93 8.75
CA SER A 213 7.06 -27.90 8.46
C SER A 213 6.65 -29.31 8.09
N SER A 214 5.66 -29.85 8.81
CA SER A 214 5.24 -31.25 8.68
C SER A 214 4.86 -31.58 7.23
N PRO A 215 5.18 -32.78 6.72
CA PRO A 215 4.87 -33.18 5.34
C PRO A 215 3.35 -33.33 5.16
N GLY A 216 2.67 -32.22 4.79
CA GLY A 216 1.21 -32.12 4.97
C GLY A 216 0.43 -31.27 3.97
N LYS A 217 1.08 -30.63 2.98
CA LYS A 217 0.47 -30.13 1.72
C LYS A 217 1.53 -29.51 0.81
N GLN A 218 1.40 -29.72 -0.49
CA GLN A 218 2.14 -28.94 -1.49
C GLN A 218 1.60 -27.51 -1.50
N LYS A 219 2.35 -26.54 -0.95
CA LYS A 219 2.25 -25.17 -1.47
C LYS A 219 2.85 -25.20 -2.88
N GLY A 220 2.15 -24.63 -3.85
CA GLY A 220 2.78 -24.31 -5.14
C GLY A 220 3.99 -23.41 -4.91
N LYS A 221 4.95 -23.42 -5.84
CA LYS A 221 6.01 -22.40 -5.85
C LYS A 221 5.33 -21.01 -5.76
N PRO A 222 5.84 -20.06 -4.97
CA PRO A 222 5.65 -18.65 -5.31
C PRO A 222 6.05 -18.49 -6.78
N ALA A 223 5.32 -17.68 -7.54
CA ALA A 223 5.79 -17.33 -8.87
C ALA A 223 7.21 -16.76 -8.74
N GLU A 224 8.10 -17.19 -9.62
CA GLU A 224 9.46 -16.64 -9.70
C GLU A 224 9.29 -15.16 -10.05
N LEU A 225 9.54 -14.28 -9.08
CA LEU A 225 9.25 -12.86 -9.21
C LEU A 225 10.05 -12.33 -10.40
N ASP A 226 9.35 -11.65 -11.31
CA ASP A 226 9.97 -10.98 -12.45
C ASP A 226 11.15 -10.13 -11.94
N PRO A 227 12.35 -10.18 -12.56
CA PRO A 227 13.48 -9.37 -12.13
C PRO A 227 13.15 -7.88 -11.97
N MET A 228 12.21 -7.34 -12.75
CA MET A 228 11.68 -5.99 -12.58
C MET A 228 10.91 -5.80 -11.26
N MET A 229 10.09 -6.78 -10.88
CA MET A 229 9.28 -6.74 -9.66
C MET A 229 10.13 -6.91 -8.40
N GLU A 230 11.21 -7.70 -8.46
CA GLU A 230 12.17 -7.82 -7.36
C GLU A 230 12.96 -6.51 -7.15
N LEU A 231 13.28 -5.76 -8.21
CA LEU A 231 13.86 -4.41 -8.11
C LEU A 231 12.88 -3.41 -7.47
N VAL A 232 11.60 -3.42 -7.85
CA VAL A 232 10.55 -2.59 -7.23
C VAL A 232 10.39 -2.92 -5.74
N LYS A 233 10.43 -4.21 -5.38
CA LYS A 233 10.43 -4.70 -3.99
C LYS A 233 11.66 -4.24 -3.21
N GLN A 234 12.85 -4.26 -3.80
CA GLN A 234 14.06 -3.70 -3.20
C GLN A 234 13.97 -2.17 -3.00
N GLU A 235 13.26 -1.43 -3.84
CA GLU A 235 12.99 -0.01 -3.60
C GLU A 235 11.99 0.20 -2.45
N ALA A 236 10.87 -0.52 -2.45
CA ALA A 236 9.89 -0.49 -1.36
C ALA A 236 10.54 -0.83 0.00
N ASP A 237 11.51 -1.75 0.02
CA ASP A 237 12.27 -2.11 1.22
C ASP A 237 13.14 -0.98 1.78
N LYS A 238 13.68 -0.09 0.94
CA LYS A 238 14.39 1.13 1.40
C LYS A 238 13.44 2.05 2.16
N TYR A 239 12.17 2.13 1.74
CA TYR A 239 11.12 2.89 2.44
C TYR A 239 10.64 2.17 3.72
N LYS A 240 10.58 0.84 3.75
CA LYS A 240 10.41 0.05 5.00
C LYS A 240 11.50 0.38 6.01
N GLU A 241 12.77 0.40 5.59
CA GLU A 241 13.88 0.77 6.47
C GLU A 241 13.82 2.21 6.97
N LEU A 242 13.47 3.16 6.10
CA LEU A 242 13.28 4.56 6.49
C LEU A 242 12.16 4.68 7.53
N GLY A 243 11.07 3.94 7.35
CA GLY A 243 10.01 3.79 8.35
C GLY A 243 10.54 3.24 9.69
N ASN A 244 11.35 2.17 9.65
CA ASN A 244 11.95 1.59 10.85
C ASN A 244 12.85 2.61 11.59
N LYS A 245 13.65 3.39 10.84
CA LYS A 245 14.50 4.47 11.36
C LYS A 245 13.66 5.60 12.00
N HIS A 246 12.45 5.86 11.51
CA HIS A 246 11.50 6.78 12.16
C HIS A 246 10.80 6.17 13.38
N ILE A 247 10.42 4.88 13.37
CA ILE A 247 9.89 4.20 14.57
C ILE A 247 10.92 4.21 15.71
N ALA A 248 12.20 3.98 15.42
CA ALA A 248 13.28 4.05 16.43
C ALA A 248 13.38 5.45 17.07
N ARG A 249 13.07 6.51 16.31
CA ARG A 249 12.98 7.90 16.78
C ARG A 249 11.64 8.27 17.41
N LYS A 250 10.66 7.36 17.42
CA LYS A 250 9.24 7.57 17.79
C LYS A 250 8.50 8.61 16.91
N ASP A 251 9.02 8.88 15.71
CA ASP A 251 8.42 9.73 14.68
C ASP A 251 7.28 8.97 13.94
N PHE A 252 6.19 8.62 14.63
CA PHE A 252 5.18 7.71 14.07
C PHE A 252 4.49 8.25 12.81
N ASP A 253 4.26 9.56 12.68
CA ASP A 253 3.68 10.18 11.48
C ASP A 253 4.61 10.14 10.25
N LYS A 254 5.93 10.16 10.46
CA LYS A 254 6.91 10.03 9.36
C LYS A 254 7.12 8.56 9.00
N ALA A 255 7.05 7.67 9.99
CA ALA A 255 7.08 6.23 9.79
C ALA A 255 5.85 5.76 8.99
N GLU A 256 4.64 6.20 9.35
CA GLU A 256 3.39 5.92 8.62
C GLU A 256 3.53 6.27 7.13
N ARG A 257 3.93 7.51 6.81
CA ARG A 257 4.18 7.96 5.42
C ARG A 257 5.22 7.11 4.70
N SER A 258 6.26 6.66 5.40
CA SER A 258 7.32 5.82 4.82
C SER A 258 6.81 4.43 4.47
N TYR A 259 6.03 3.77 5.35
CA TYR A 259 5.40 2.49 5.02
C TYR A 259 4.28 2.63 3.98
N THR A 260 3.55 3.75 3.98
CA THR A 260 2.58 4.05 2.92
C THR A 260 3.28 4.17 1.56
N LYS A 261 4.47 4.79 1.47
CA LYS A 261 5.31 4.76 0.25
C LYS A 261 5.77 3.35 -0.14
N ALA A 262 6.19 2.52 0.81
CA ALA A 262 6.53 1.13 0.53
C ALA A 262 5.34 0.35 -0.06
N ILE A 263 4.14 0.54 0.50
CA ILE A 263 2.89 -0.10 0.03
C ILE A 263 2.46 0.40 -1.36
N THR A 264 2.70 1.67 -1.70
CA THR A 264 2.40 2.18 -3.07
C THR A 264 3.37 1.68 -4.13
N LEU A 265 4.58 1.25 -3.75
CA LEU A 265 5.55 0.64 -4.67
C LEU A 265 5.33 -0.87 -4.78
N TYR A 266 5.17 -1.56 -3.64
CA TYR A 266 4.96 -3.01 -3.59
C TYR A 266 3.87 -3.35 -2.56
N GLY A 267 2.64 -3.55 -3.05
CA GLY A 267 1.44 -3.73 -2.21
C GLY A 267 1.21 -5.14 -1.67
N GLU A 268 2.11 -6.10 -1.92
CA GLU A 268 1.88 -7.52 -1.60
C GLU A 268 2.55 -8.00 -0.30
N ASP A 269 3.48 -7.22 0.28
CA ASP A 269 4.17 -7.61 1.53
C ASP A 269 3.32 -7.31 2.79
N ALA A 270 2.90 -8.36 3.49
CA ALA A 270 2.21 -8.29 4.77
C ALA A 270 3.00 -7.54 5.86
N ILE A 271 4.33 -7.50 5.78
CA ILE A 271 5.21 -6.81 6.74
C ILE A 271 4.98 -5.29 6.71
N TYR A 272 4.77 -4.69 5.53
CA TYR A 272 4.59 -3.23 5.43
C TYR A 272 3.32 -2.76 6.17
N TYR A 273 2.18 -3.43 5.92
CA TYR A 273 0.93 -3.20 6.65
C TYR A 273 1.08 -3.47 8.17
N THR A 274 1.90 -4.44 8.56
CA THR A 274 2.14 -4.79 9.97
C THR A 274 3.02 -3.78 10.72
N ASN A 275 3.86 -3.05 9.99
CA ASN A 275 4.66 -1.94 10.51
C ASN A 275 3.89 -0.62 10.48
N ARG A 276 3.02 -0.39 9.48
CA ARG A 276 2.11 0.75 9.47
C ARG A 276 1.01 0.65 10.54
N SER A 277 0.47 -0.54 10.80
CA SER A 277 -0.44 -0.78 11.94
C SER A 277 0.23 -0.54 13.30
N LEU A 278 1.55 -0.76 13.45
CA LEU A 278 2.29 -0.31 14.65
C LEU A 278 2.27 1.22 14.79
N CYS A 279 2.41 1.96 13.69
CA CYS A 279 2.31 3.42 13.70
C CYS A 279 0.90 3.85 14.11
N TYR A 280 -0.15 3.31 13.48
CA TYR A 280 -1.54 3.61 13.82
C TYR A 280 -1.90 3.23 15.27
N TRP A 281 -1.37 2.12 15.82
CA TRP A 281 -1.55 1.78 17.23
C TRP A 281 -0.97 2.83 18.19
N ASN A 282 0.25 3.34 17.91
CA ASN A 282 0.87 4.40 18.72
C ASN A 282 0.14 5.75 18.56
N LEU A 283 -0.33 6.06 17.34
CA LEU A 283 -1.17 7.23 17.03
C LEU A 283 -2.61 7.10 17.55
N LYS A 284 -2.98 5.94 18.13
CA LYS A 284 -4.33 5.58 18.63
C LYS A 284 -5.43 5.54 17.56
N ASP A 285 -5.06 5.48 16.28
CA ASP A 285 -5.98 5.23 15.17
C ASP A 285 -6.29 3.73 15.08
N TYR A 286 -7.16 3.29 15.99
CA TYR A 286 -7.48 1.89 16.15
C TYR A 286 -8.27 1.30 14.96
N ASP A 287 -8.97 2.12 14.18
CA ASP A 287 -9.69 1.63 12.99
C ASP A 287 -8.74 1.33 11.83
N LYS A 288 -7.81 2.25 11.51
CA LYS A 288 -6.77 1.96 10.50
C LYS A 288 -5.84 0.84 10.95
N CYS A 289 -5.52 0.76 12.24
CA CYS A 289 -4.75 -0.35 12.79
C CYS A 289 -5.42 -1.71 12.55
N LEU A 290 -6.74 -1.83 12.75
CA LEU A 290 -7.48 -3.06 12.46
C LEU A 290 -7.55 -3.37 10.97
N ALA A 291 -7.73 -2.36 10.12
CA ALA A 291 -7.75 -2.52 8.66
C ALA A 291 -6.42 -3.06 8.13
N ASP A 292 -5.29 -2.47 8.51
CA ASP A 292 -3.95 -2.92 8.13
C ASP A 292 -3.63 -4.32 8.68
N CYS A 293 -4.00 -4.64 9.93
CA CYS A 293 -3.82 -6.00 10.46
C CYS A 293 -4.68 -7.04 9.70
N ASN A 294 -5.88 -6.68 9.26
CA ASN A 294 -6.71 -7.56 8.44
C ASN A 294 -6.10 -7.76 7.04
N LYS A 295 -5.60 -6.70 6.40
CA LYS A 295 -4.94 -6.78 5.08
C LYS A 295 -3.64 -7.58 5.14
N ALA A 296 -2.85 -7.44 6.21
CA ALA A 296 -1.67 -8.28 6.44
C ALA A 296 -2.02 -9.78 6.53
N ILE A 297 -3.08 -10.14 7.26
CA ILE A 297 -3.56 -11.53 7.39
C ILE A 297 -4.15 -12.08 6.08
N GLN A 298 -4.71 -11.21 5.23
CA GLN A 298 -5.16 -11.60 3.88
C GLN A 298 -4.00 -11.89 2.92
N LEU A 299 -2.83 -11.30 3.15
CA LEU A 299 -1.63 -11.50 2.33
C LEU A 299 -0.80 -12.69 2.84
N ASP A 300 -0.60 -12.80 4.17
CA ASP A 300 0.03 -13.97 4.78
C ASP A 300 -0.67 -14.38 6.10
N GLU A 301 -1.48 -15.43 6.02
CA GLU A 301 -2.12 -16.08 7.19
C GLU A 301 -1.08 -16.70 8.15
N THR A 302 0.13 -17.03 7.68
CA THR A 302 1.20 -17.58 8.52
C THR A 302 1.98 -16.52 9.28
N TYR A 303 1.78 -15.23 8.99
CA TYR A 303 2.43 -14.15 9.72
C TYR A 303 1.73 -13.89 11.05
N PHE A 304 2.42 -14.21 12.16
CA PHE A 304 1.84 -14.19 13.51
C PHE A 304 1.65 -12.78 14.09
N ARG A 305 2.49 -11.80 13.71
CA ARG A 305 2.51 -10.46 14.33
C ARG A 305 1.21 -9.66 14.18
N PRO A 306 0.51 -9.65 13.03
CA PRO A 306 -0.83 -9.06 12.88
C PRO A 306 -1.85 -9.53 13.92
N TYR A 307 -1.89 -10.83 14.23
CA TYR A 307 -2.85 -11.38 15.19
C TYR A 307 -2.66 -10.77 16.58
N TYR A 308 -1.42 -10.63 17.05
CA TYR A 308 -1.15 -10.00 18.35
C TYR A 308 -1.55 -8.52 18.39
N ARG A 309 -1.28 -7.75 17.32
CA ARG A 309 -1.73 -6.35 17.22
C ARG A 309 -3.26 -6.25 17.20
N ARG A 310 -3.91 -7.11 16.40
CA ARG A 310 -5.37 -7.15 16.27
C ARG A 310 -6.03 -7.57 17.59
N MET A 311 -5.45 -8.52 18.31
CA MET A 311 -5.83 -8.92 19.67
C MET A 311 -5.80 -7.74 20.63
N GLN A 312 -4.68 -6.99 20.70
CA GLN A 312 -4.54 -5.83 21.58
C GLN A 312 -5.59 -4.74 21.29
N VAL A 313 -5.87 -4.45 20.01
CA VAL A 313 -6.89 -3.46 19.64
C VAL A 313 -8.32 -3.97 19.88
N ARG A 314 -8.57 -5.26 19.70
CA ARG A 314 -9.86 -5.90 20.04
C ARG A 314 -10.10 -5.89 21.55
N GLU A 315 -9.09 -6.12 22.37
CA GLU A 315 -9.16 -5.98 23.83
C GLU A 315 -9.57 -4.55 24.23
N LEU A 316 -8.89 -3.53 23.69
CA LEU A 316 -9.21 -2.12 23.94
C LEU A 316 -10.64 -1.72 23.50
N ARG A 317 -11.25 -2.48 22.58
CA ARG A 317 -12.66 -2.32 22.14
C ARG A 317 -13.66 -3.17 22.93
N GLY A 318 -13.20 -3.96 23.92
CA GLY A 318 -14.04 -4.91 24.65
C GLY A 318 -14.47 -6.14 23.84
N ALA A 319 -13.89 -6.38 22.66
CA ALA A 319 -14.18 -7.52 21.80
C ALA A 319 -13.42 -8.78 22.25
N TYR A 320 -13.51 -9.12 23.54
CA TYR A 320 -12.64 -10.09 24.21
C TYR A 320 -12.70 -11.50 23.60
N GLN A 321 -13.85 -11.93 23.05
CA GLN A 321 -13.97 -13.24 22.40
C GLN A 321 -13.09 -13.32 21.14
N SER A 322 -13.16 -12.32 20.26
CA SER A 322 -12.30 -12.23 19.07
C SER A 322 -10.84 -11.89 19.39
N ALA A 323 -10.56 -11.30 20.56
CA ALA A 323 -9.21 -11.15 21.08
C ALA A 323 -8.62 -12.51 21.52
N VAL A 324 -9.42 -13.38 22.17
CA VAL A 324 -9.04 -14.76 22.52
C VAL A 324 -8.75 -15.60 21.28
N GLU A 325 -9.55 -15.46 20.22
CA GLU A 325 -9.33 -16.13 18.92
C GLU A 325 -7.98 -15.73 18.29
N ASP A 326 -7.70 -14.43 18.22
CA ASP A 326 -6.42 -13.92 17.71
C ASP A 326 -5.23 -14.34 18.61
N CYS A 327 -5.41 -14.38 19.92
CA CYS A 327 -4.38 -14.81 20.86
C CYS A 327 -4.03 -16.30 20.70
N ARG A 328 -5.01 -17.16 20.41
CA ARG A 328 -4.79 -18.56 20.04
C ARG A 328 -4.07 -18.69 18.71
N LYS A 329 -4.49 -17.94 17.69
CA LYS A 329 -3.82 -17.95 16.37
C LYS A 329 -2.38 -17.44 16.43
N PHE A 330 -2.09 -16.48 17.30
CA PHE A 330 -0.71 -16.09 17.61
C PHE A 330 0.08 -17.27 18.20
N LEU A 331 -0.44 -17.92 19.26
CA LEU A 331 0.21 -19.06 19.92
C LEU A 331 0.44 -20.25 18.98
N GLU A 332 -0.49 -20.55 18.07
CA GLU A 332 -0.37 -21.59 17.04
C GLU A 332 0.78 -21.34 16.03
N LEU A 333 1.15 -20.07 15.82
CA LEU A 333 2.14 -19.66 14.80
C LEU A 333 3.50 -19.25 15.40
N THR A 334 3.55 -18.82 16.66
CA THR A 334 4.79 -18.43 17.34
C THR A 334 5.69 -19.61 17.70
N LYS A 335 7.01 -19.37 17.66
CA LYS A 335 8.06 -20.35 18.01
C LYS A 335 9.06 -19.80 19.06
N ASP A 336 8.85 -18.59 19.55
CA ASP A 336 9.69 -17.93 20.55
C ASP A 336 9.04 -18.08 21.94
N GLU A 337 9.68 -18.86 22.81
CA GLU A 337 9.20 -19.19 24.16
C GLU A 337 8.83 -17.95 24.99
N LYS A 338 9.54 -16.82 24.82
CA LYS A 338 9.26 -15.58 25.56
C LYS A 338 7.96 -14.93 25.10
N GLN A 339 7.66 -15.03 23.81
CA GLN A 339 6.42 -14.54 23.21
C GLN A 339 5.24 -15.45 23.58
N ILE A 340 5.45 -16.77 23.57
CA ILE A 340 4.48 -17.78 24.02
C ILE A 340 4.11 -17.52 25.49
N ALA A 341 5.09 -17.47 26.40
CA ALA A 341 4.86 -17.25 27.83
C ALA A 341 4.28 -15.86 28.19
N THR A 342 4.29 -14.91 27.24
CA THR A 342 3.57 -13.62 27.36
C THR A 342 2.12 -13.78 26.86
N ALA A 343 1.92 -14.35 25.68
CA ALA A 343 0.59 -14.56 25.13
C ALA A 343 -0.26 -15.58 25.91
N GLU A 344 0.32 -16.56 26.61
CA GLU A 344 -0.40 -17.42 27.54
C GLU A 344 -0.96 -16.64 28.73
N LYS A 345 -0.20 -15.65 29.26
CA LYS A 345 -0.67 -14.77 30.34
C LYS A 345 -1.78 -13.85 29.84
N ASP A 346 -1.66 -13.34 28.62
CA ASP A 346 -2.72 -12.56 27.97
C ASP A 346 -3.97 -13.41 27.67
N LEU A 347 -3.82 -14.65 27.20
CA LEU A 347 -4.92 -15.59 26.99
C LEU A 347 -5.65 -15.90 28.31
N ALA A 348 -4.91 -16.09 29.40
CA ALA A 348 -5.49 -16.27 30.73
C ALA A 348 -6.17 -14.98 31.27
N ARG A 349 -5.62 -13.81 30.96
CA ARG A 349 -6.18 -12.49 31.31
C ARG A 349 -7.48 -12.21 30.55
N LEU A 350 -7.47 -12.38 29.23
CA LEU A 350 -8.65 -12.31 28.35
C LEU A 350 -9.70 -13.37 28.73
N GLY A 351 -9.27 -14.60 29.06
CA GLY A 351 -10.16 -15.67 29.51
C GLY A 351 -10.87 -15.38 30.84
N LYS A 352 -10.28 -14.57 31.72
CA LYS A 352 -10.98 -14.01 32.89
C LYS A 352 -11.96 -12.91 32.47
N LEU A 353 -11.54 -11.98 31.60
CA LEU A 353 -12.38 -10.86 31.13
C LEU A 353 -13.68 -11.35 30.45
N VAL A 354 -13.58 -12.36 29.57
CA VAL A 354 -14.75 -13.01 28.95
C VAL A 354 -15.70 -13.58 30.01
N LYS A 355 -15.18 -14.28 31.03
CA LYS A 355 -15.99 -14.85 32.13
C LYS A 355 -16.64 -13.77 33.00
N THR A 356 -16.02 -12.59 33.15
CA THR A 356 -16.60 -11.47 33.92
C THR A 356 -17.64 -10.67 33.12
N GLU A 357 -17.55 -10.60 31.79
CA GLU A 357 -18.61 -9.99 30.97
C GLU A 357 -19.81 -10.92 30.75
N GLN A 358 -19.60 -12.23 30.74
CA GLN A 358 -20.64 -13.24 30.51
C GLN A 358 -21.91 -13.09 31.36
N PRO A 359 -21.85 -12.92 32.71
CA PRO A 359 -23.05 -12.75 33.53
C PRO A 359 -23.79 -11.41 33.32
N ALA A 360 -23.18 -10.43 32.65
CA ALA A 360 -23.73 -9.08 32.49
C ALA A 360 -24.18 -8.73 31.06
N LYS A 361 -23.57 -9.33 30.02
CA LYS A 361 -23.81 -9.01 28.60
C LYS A 361 -24.11 -10.20 27.70
N GLN A 362 -23.92 -11.45 28.15
CA GLN A 362 -24.40 -12.65 27.41
C GLN A 362 -25.79 -13.13 27.86
N THR A 363 -26.54 -12.28 28.56
CA THR A 363 -28.00 -12.19 28.38
C THR A 363 -28.29 -11.82 26.93
N PHE A 364 -28.46 -12.83 26.07
CA PHE A 364 -28.82 -12.71 24.65
C PHE A 364 -29.85 -11.58 24.46
N VAL A 365 -29.54 -10.62 23.59
CA VAL A 365 -30.06 -9.24 23.66
C VAL A 365 -31.48 -9.10 23.11
N TRP A 366 -32.42 -9.82 23.72
CA TRP A 366 -33.85 -9.61 23.61
C TRP A 366 -34.27 -8.19 24.07
N SER A 367 -33.41 -7.44 24.78
CA SER A 367 -33.68 -6.05 25.19
C SER A 367 -33.69 -5.09 24.00
N GLU A 368 -32.57 -4.89 23.31
CA GLU A 368 -32.47 -4.03 22.12
C GLU A 368 -33.33 -4.59 20.98
N VAL A 369 -33.42 -5.92 20.84
CA VAL A 369 -34.36 -6.52 19.89
C VAL A 369 -35.81 -6.19 20.24
N LYS A 370 -36.24 -6.18 21.52
CA LYS A 370 -37.61 -5.71 21.89
C LYS A 370 -37.79 -4.19 21.84
N LYS A 371 -36.73 -3.39 21.99
CA LYS A 371 -36.78 -1.92 21.81
C LYS A 371 -36.98 -1.54 20.34
N ASN A 372 -36.30 -2.24 19.43
CA ASN A 372 -36.31 -1.93 18.00
C ASN A 372 -37.33 -2.75 17.19
N ALA A 373 -37.66 -3.97 17.61
CA ALA A 373 -38.78 -4.71 17.04
C ALA A 373 -40.09 -4.11 17.56
N LYS A 374 -40.72 -3.29 16.71
CA LYS A 374 -42.15 -3.01 16.83
C LYS A 374 -42.86 -4.35 16.89
N LEU A 375 -43.55 -4.63 18.00
CA LEU A 375 -44.45 -5.77 18.08
C LEU A 375 -45.52 -5.60 17.01
N ILE A 376 -45.38 -6.34 15.91
CA ILE A 376 -46.43 -6.46 14.90
C ILE A 376 -47.56 -7.25 15.56
N LYS A 377 -48.44 -6.53 16.28
CA LYS A 377 -49.75 -7.06 16.67
C LYS A 377 -50.38 -7.60 15.40
N PHE A 378 -50.93 -8.81 15.45
CA PHE A 378 -51.67 -9.36 14.32
C PHE A 378 -52.82 -8.42 13.98
N ILE A 379 -52.65 -7.64 12.91
CA ILE A 379 -53.74 -6.87 12.32
C ILE A 379 -54.65 -7.92 11.69
N GLN A 380 -55.66 -8.36 12.46
CA GLN A 380 -56.83 -8.99 11.86
C GLN A 380 -57.42 -7.95 10.91
N LYS A 381 -57.30 -8.20 9.61
CA LYS A 381 -57.92 -7.30 8.64
C LYS A 381 -59.43 -7.32 8.90
N PRO A 382 -60.12 -6.17 8.94
CA PRO A 382 -61.58 -6.17 9.05
C PRO A 382 -62.17 -6.95 7.88
N PRO A 383 -63.38 -7.53 7.99
CA PRO A 383 -63.88 -8.51 7.01
C PRO A 383 -63.83 -8.05 5.54
N HIS A 384 -64.01 -6.75 5.29
CA HIS A 384 -63.96 -6.15 3.95
C HIS A 384 -62.54 -5.98 3.35
N LEU A 385 -61.46 -6.17 4.13
CA LEU A 385 -60.05 -6.14 3.68
C LEU A 385 -59.39 -7.54 3.67
N ARG A 386 -60.13 -8.61 3.97
CA ARG A 386 -59.62 -9.99 3.90
C ARG A 386 -59.52 -10.48 2.46
N SER A 387 -58.56 -11.35 2.17
CA SER A 387 -58.48 -11.99 0.84
C SER A 387 -59.58 -13.03 0.71
N LYS A 388 -60.27 -13.02 -0.44
CA LYS A 388 -61.22 -14.08 -0.82
C LYS A 388 -60.53 -15.38 -1.26
N THR A 389 -59.24 -15.32 -1.60
CA THR A 389 -58.44 -16.45 -2.05
C THR A 389 -57.33 -16.79 -1.03
N PRO A 390 -57.11 -18.10 -0.74
CA PRO A 390 -55.98 -18.53 0.08
C PRO A 390 -54.65 -18.39 -0.67
N LEU A 391 -53.56 -18.28 0.08
CA LEU A 391 -52.20 -18.25 -0.46
C LEU A 391 -51.84 -19.60 -1.07
N LYS A 392 -51.37 -19.60 -2.31
CA LYS A 392 -50.84 -20.79 -2.99
C LYS A 392 -49.35 -20.95 -2.69
N ARG A 393 -48.93 -22.17 -2.38
CA ARG A 393 -47.52 -22.53 -2.25
C ARG A 393 -46.84 -22.56 -3.62
N ILE A 394 -45.63 -22.02 -3.70
CA ILE A 394 -44.75 -22.14 -4.87
C ILE A 394 -43.62 -23.09 -4.49
N PRO A 395 -43.46 -24.24 -5.18
CA PRO A 395 -42.36 -25.16 -4.90
C PRO A 395 -41.05 -24.56 -5.42
N ILE A 396 -40.17 -24.16 -4.50
CA ILE A 396 -38.80 -23.74 -4.83
C ILE A 396 -37.97 -25.01 -5.07
N LYS A 397 -37.45 -25.17 -6.29
CA LYS A 397 -36.50 -26.23 -6.64
C LYS A 397 -35.09 -25.66 -6.55
N GLU A 398 -34.29 -26.18 -5.62
CA GLU A 398 -32.88 -25.80 -5.52
C GLU A 398 -32.11 -26.25 -6.78
N LEU A 399 -31.47 -25.30 -7.45
CA LEU A 399 -30.67 -25.53 -8.67
C LEU A 399 -29.19 -25.26 -8.36
N GLY A 400 -28.55 -26.26 -7.75
CA GLY A 400 -27.15 -26.22 -7.34
C GLY A 400 -26.97 -26.30 -5.82
N GLN A 401 -25.82 -26.81 -5.38
CA GLN A 401 -25.46 -26.83 -3.97
C GLN A 401 -25.08 -25.43 -3.51
N CYS A 402 -25.55 -25.01 -2.33
CA CYS A 402 -25.05 -23.79 -1.70
C CYS A 402 -23.54 -23.92 -1.44
N PRO A 403 -22.70 -22.94 -1.84
CA PRO A 403 -21.24 -23.02 -1.67
C PRO A 403 -20.78 -22.86 -0.21
N VAL A 404 -21.71 -22.61 0.72
CA VAL A 404 -21.46 -22.59 2.16
C VAL A 404 -21.69 -23.99 2.72
N ALA A 405 -20.59 -24.70 3.01
CA ALA A 405 -20.63 -25.96 3.74
C ALA A 405 -21.04 -25.73 5.21
N ILE A 406 -22.36 -25.71 5.47
CA ILE A 406 -22.89 -25.69 6.83
C ILE A 406 -22.58 -27.04 7.48
N ASP A 407 -21.76 -27.00 8.54
CA ASP A 407 -21.25 -28.19 9.21
C ASP A 407 -22.41 -29.06 9.73
N SER A 408 -22.61 -30.23 9.13
CA SER A 408 -23.80 -31.07 9.34
C SER A 408 -23.93 -31.62 10.76
N LYS A 409 -22.87 -31.51 11.57
CA LYS A 409 -22.82 -31.81 13.00
C LYS A 409 -23.55 -30.79 13.88
N ALA A 410 -23.84 -29.58 13.40
CA ALA A 410 -24.50 -28.53 14.17
C ALA A 410 -26.04 -28.63 14.18
N LEU A 411 -26.62 -29.44 13.30
CA LEU A 411 -28.08 -29.66 13.25
C LEU A 411 -28.47 -30.86 14.12
N PRO A 412 -29.56 -30.78 14.92
CA PRO A 412 -30.05 -31.93 15.66
C PRO A 412 -30.40 -33.10 14.70
N PRO A 413 -30.32 -34.36 15.17
CA PRO A 413 -30.60 -35.53 14.36
C PRO A 413 -32.04 -35.46 13.80
N PRO A 414 -32.32 -36.07 12.63
CA PRO A 414 -33.62 -35.94 11.96
C PRO A 414 -34.83 -36.27 12.87
N SER A 415 -34.68 -37.23 13.78
CA SER A 415 -35.67 -37.62 14.78
C SER A 415 -36.04 -36.54 15.82
N MET A 416 -35.21 -35.52 16.01
CA MET A 416 -35.49 -34.38 16.91
C MET A 416 -35.97 -33.12 16.15
N ARG A 417 -36.05 -33.16 14.82
CA ARG A 417 -36.53 -32.02 14.02
C ARG A 417 -38.07 -32.01 14.04
N LYS A 418 -38.65 -31.03 14.74
CA LYS A 418 -40.10 -30.80 14.74
C LYS A 418 -40.56 -30.25 13.40
N ASN A 419 -40.82 -31.12 12.42
CA ASN A 419 -41.52 -30.75 11.20
C ASN A 419 -42.91 -30.23 11.56
N ILE A 420 -43.20 -28.97 11.21
CA ILE A 420 -44.53 -28.40 11.34
C ILE A 420 -45.36 -28.95 10.16
N PRO A 421 -46.50 -29.63 10.39
CA PRO A 421 -47.30 -30.18 9.30
C PRO A 421 -47.81 -29.09 8.37
N ASP A 422 -47.92 -29.38 7.07
CA ASP A 422 -48.30 -28.37 6.08
C ASP A 422 -49.68 -27.77 6.35
N ALA A 423 -50.64 -28.55 6.84
CA ALA A 423 -51.95 -28.05 7.28
C ALA A 423 -51.87 -27.05 8.45
N VAL A 424 -50.83 -27.12 9.31
CA VAL A 424 -50.60 -26.17 10.40
C VAL A 424 -49.98 -24.88 9.87
N ILE A 425 -49.02 -24.98 8.95
CA ILE A 425 -48.45 -23.84 8.22
C ILE A 425 -49.56 -23.10 7.45
N ASP A 426 -50.36 -23.84 6.68
CA ASP A 426 -51.44 -23.28 5.86
C ASP A 426 -52.50 -22.61 6.74
N LYS A 427 -52.81 -23.18 7.91
CA LYS A 427 -53.70 -22.54 8.91
C LYS A 427 -53.09 -21.27 9.50
N MET A 428 -51.78 -21.25 9.80
CA MET A 428 -51.10 -20.05 10.31
C MET A 428 -51.12 -18.90 9.29
N PHE A 429 -50.87 -19.17 8.01
CA PHE A 429 -50.81 -18.14 6.97
C PHE A 429 -52.17 -17.76 6.37
N ASN A 430 -53.14 -18.70 6.29
CA ASN A 430 -54.49 -18.45 5.76
C ASN A 430 -55.54 -18.11 6.83
N ASN A 431 -55.18 -18.00 8.12
CA ASN A 431 -56.07 -17.59 9.23
C ASN A 431 -56.75 -16.20 9.05
N ASN A 432 -56.32 -15.40 8.07
CA ASN A 432 -56.92 -14.10 7.70
C ASN A 432 -57.71 -14.17 6.37
N THR A 433 -57.96 -15.37 5.83
CA THR A 433 -58.81 -15.64 4.66
C THR A 433 -60.03 -16.46 5.09
N GLY A 434 -61.20 -16.09 4.59
CA GLY A 434 -62.48 -16.66 5.01
C GLY A 434 -63.62 -15.73 4.62
N GLU A 435 -64.84 -16.25 4.63
CA GLU A 435 -66.01 -15.49 4.19
C GLU A 435 -66.32 -14.29 5.10
N ARG A 436 -66.96 -13.28 4.52
CA ARG A 436 -67.49 -12.15 5.27
C ARG A 436 -68.58 -12.69 6.20
N LEU A 437 -68.40 -12.54 7.51
CA LEU A 437 -69.53 -12.58 8.44
C LEU A 437 -70.53 -11.54 7.93
N VAL A 438 -71.67 -12.02 7.44
CA VAL A 438 -72.79 -11.17 7.06
C VAL A 438 -73.28 -10.55 8.36
N GLU A 439 -73.09 -9.24 8.49
CA GLU A 439 -73.74 -8.45 9.53
C GLU A 439 -75.25 -8.67 9.35
N PRO A 440 -75.98 -9.14 10.38
CA PRO A 440 -77.39 -9.45 10.23
C PRO A 440 -78.13 -8.18 9.80
N GLU A 441 -78.95 -8.27 8.75
CA GLU A 441 -79.77 -7.15 8.31
C GLU A 441 -80.82 -6.85 9.37
N GLU A 442 -80.51 -5.92 10.28
CA GLU A 442 -81.49 -5.30 11.16
C GLU A 442 -82.51 -4.56 10.29
N LYS A 443 -83.66 -5.21 10.09
CA LYS A 443 -84.82 -4.64 9.40
C LYS A 443 -85.38 -3.49 10.24
N THR A 444 -84.80 -2.32 10.06
CA THR A 444 -85.26 -1.06 10.62
C THR A 444 -86.58 -0.70 9.95
N ASN A 445 -87.70 -1.02 10.63
CA ASN A 445 -89.07 -0.78 10.17
C ASN A 445 -89.42 0.72 10.14
N LEU A 446 -88.76 1.48 9.26
CA LEU A 446 -88.94 2.93 9.07
C LEU A 446 -89.58 3.28 7.72
N GLU A 447 -89.86 2.30 6.86
CA GLU A 447 -90.61 2.50 5.61
C GLU A 447 -92.02 3.09 5.85
N HIS A 448 -92.56 2.94 7.06
CA HIS A 448 -93.89 3.43 7.42
C HIS A 448 -93.97 4.94 7.74
N LEU A 449 -92.84 5.67 7.69
CA LEU A 449 -92.76 7.10 8.02
C LEU A 449 -92.60 8.04 6.80
N PHE A 450 -92.41 7.52 5.59
CA PHE A 450 -92.18 8.35 4.39
C PHE A 450 -92.99 7.89 3.17
N PRO A 451 -94.18 8.48 2.92
CA PRO A 451 -94.96 8.22 1.71
C PRO A 451 -94.19 8.54 0.42
N ALA A 452 -94.18 7.60 -0.53
CA ALA A 452 -93.17 7.51 -1.60
C ALA A 452 -93.15 8.64 -2.67
N ASN A 453 -94.04 9.64 -2.60
CA ASN A 453 -94.28 10.61 -3.69
C ASN A 453 -93.97 12.08 -3.30
N SER A 454 -92.80 12.35 -2.72
CA SER A 454 -92.28 13.72 -2.55
C SER A 454 -90.98 13.94 -3.33
N THR A 455 -91.09 14.54 -4.52
CA THR A 455 -89.94 14.81 -5.39
C THR A 455 -88.99 15.89 -4.87
N LYS A 456 -89.36 16.65 -3.82
CA LYS A 456 -88.53 17.74 -3.27
C LYS A 456 -87.31 17.30 -2.45
N LEU A 457 -87.23 16.05 -1.99
CA LEU A 457 -86.08 15.56 -1.21
C LEU A 457 -85.04 14.76 -2.03
N ARG A 458 -85.40 14.24 -3.21
CA ARG A 458 -84.47 13.47 -4.07
C ARG A 458 -83.26 14.29 -4.55
N ASN A 459 -83.43 15.60 -4.70
CA ASN A 459 -82.40 16.49 -5.24
C ASN A 459 -81.37 16.99 -4.21
N MET A 460 -81.49 16.61 -2.92
CA MET A 460 -80.53 17.03 -1.89
C MET A 460 -79.40 16.03 -1.61
N PHE A 461 -79.53 14.77 -2.03
CA PHE A 461 -78.56 13.70 -1.75
C PHE A 461 -78.27 12.83 -2.99
N SER A 462 -78.01 13.48 -4.13
CA SER A 462 -77.46 12.82 -5.32
C SER A 462 -75.93 13.00 -5.39
N PRO A 463 -75.11 11.94 -5.34
CA PRO A 463 -73.66 12.06 -5.54
C PRO A 463 -73.34 12.33 -7.03
N PRO A 464 -72.53 13.34 -7.38
CA PRO A 464 -72.16 13.60 -8.77
C PRO A 464 -71.20 12.53 -9.31
N THR A 465 -71.51 12.02 -10.51
CA THR A 465 -70.76 10.96 -11.20
C THR A 465 -69.57 11.50 -11.99
N THR A 466 -68.45 10.77 -11.96
CA THR A 466 -67.37 10.81 -12.97
C THR A 466 -67.62 9.74 -14.06
N PRO A 467 -66.88 9.70 -15.21
CA PRO A 467 -65.75 10.52 -15.70
C PRO A 467 -66.15 11.33 -16.98
N THR A 468 -65.30 11.89 -17.88
CA THR A 468 -63.93 11.57 -18.34
C THR A 468 -63.26 12.73 -19.13
N GLU A 469 -61.92 12.69 -19.22
CA GLU A 469 -61.05 13.16 -20.33
C GLU A 469 -60.59 14.64 -20.57
N GLN A 470 -59.27 14.73 -20.85
CA GLN A 470 -58.47 15.67 -21.69
C GLN A 470 -58.26 17.19 -21.40
N LYS A 471 -56.98 17.51 -21.08
CA LYS A 471 -56.10 18.57 -21.65
C LYS A 471 -56.63 20.02 -21.86
N LYS A 472 -56.18 21.00 -21.04
CA LYS A 472 -55.09 21.99 -21.33
C LYS A 472 -55.03 23.22 -20.38
N GLN A 473 -53.78 23.67 -20.13
CA GLN A 473 -53.27 25.05 -19.96
C GLN A 473 -53.80 26.04 -18.89
N PHE A 474 -52.83 26.56 -18.12
CA PHE A 474 -52.72 27.88 -17.45
C PHE A 474 -53.05 29.11 -18.36
N PRO A 475 -53.10 30.40 -17.90
CA PRO A 475 -52.76 30.99 -16.58
C PRO A 475 -53.90 31.96 -16.05
N PRO A 476 -53.68 33.16 -15.44
CA PRO A 476 -53.41 33.33 -14.00
C PRO A 476 -54.19 34.44 -13.25
N ALA A 477 -53.89 34.55 -11.94
CA ALA A 477 -53.61 35.79 -11.19
C ALA A 477 -54.70 36.57 -10.39
N SER A 478 -54.22 36.98 -9.20
CA SER A 478 -54.39 38.31 -8.55
C SER A 478 -55.43 38.52 -7.42
N LYS A 479 -54.88 38.92 -6.26
CA LYS A 479 -55.35 39.98 -5.32
C LYS A 479 -56.67 39.71 -4.53
N THR A 480 -56.89 40.24 -3.33
CA THR A 480 -56.16 41.22 -2.49
C THR A 480 -56.34 40.96 -0.98
N ALA A 481 -55.52 41.60 -0.13
CA ALA A 481 -55.66 41.72 1.35
C ALA A 481 -56.69 42.84 1.72
N PRO A 482 -56.91 43.26 2.99
CA PRO A 482 -56.28 42.94 4.29
C PRO A 482 -57.34 42.47 5.36
N ALA A 483 -57.43 42.78 6.67
CA ALA A 483 -56.76 43.75 7.56
C ALA A 483 -57.04 43.55 9.09
N VAL A 484 -56.40 44.41 9.92
CA VAL A 484 -56.96 45.10 11.13
C VAL A 484 -56.86 44.51 12.57
N LYS A 485 -56.11 45.28 13.40
CA LYS A 485 -56.19 45.59 14.86
C LYS A 485 -55.58 44.72 15.98
N SER A 486 -54.81 45.46 16.81
CA SER A 486 -54.19 45.24 18.14
C SER A 486 -55.22 45.45 19.30
N PRO A 487 -54.92 45.72 20.63
CA PRO A 487 -53.68 46.24 21.28
C PRO A 487 -53.32 45.80 22.76
N MET A 488 -52.18 46.31 23.29
CA MET A 488 -51.85 46.67 24.72
C MET A 488 -51.74 45.52 25.79
N THR A 489 -51.04 45.56 26.96
CA THR A 489 -50.07 46.43 27.73
C THR A 489 -49.49 45.60 28.94
N GLN A 490 -48.52 45.94 29.84
CA GLN A 490 -47.72 47.15 30.19
C GLN A 490 -46.39 46.83 30.99
N GLU A 491 -45.77 47.91 31.52
CA GLU A 491 -44.69 48.17 32.54
C GLU A 491 -44.65 47.33 33.86
N ALA A 492 -43.62 47.32 34.76
CA ALA A 492 -42.22 47.85 34.89
C ALA A 492 -41.48 47.06 36.07
N THR A 493 -40.40 47.41 36.83
CA THR A 493 -39.61 48.64 37.15
C THR A 493 -38.11 48.36 37.58
N LYS A 494 -37.59 48.86 38.74
CA LYS A 494 -36.17 48.88 39.24
C LYS A 494 -36.15 49.03 40.82
N PRO A 495 -35.05 49.31 41.60
CA PRO A 495 -33.58 49.41 41.35
C PRO A 495 -32.55 48.87 42.44
N ALA A 496 -31.26 48.74 42.02
CA ALA A 496 -29.97 49.06 42.71
C ALA A 496 -29.43 48.42 44.02
N LYS A 497 -28.17 47.88 43.98
CA LYS A 497 -26.94 48.54 44.53
C LYS A 497 -25.58 47.80 44.29
N THR A 498 -24.60 48.58 43.81
CA THR A 498 -23.15 48.67 44.17
C THR A 498 -22.17 47.47 44.25
N ALA A 499 -21.19 47.50 43.32
CA ALA A 499 -19.75 47.13 43.41
C ALA A 499 -19.26 45.67 43.63
N GLY A 500 -18.41 45.22 42.70
CA GLY A 500 -17.51 44.06 42.78
C GLY A 500 -16.81 43.86 41.42
N GLN A 501 -15.47 43.94 41.35
CA GLN A 501 -14.72 43.86 40.09
C GLN A 501 -14.33 42.42 39.72
N GLN A 502 -14.41 42.04 38.44
CA GLN A 502 -13.24 41.70 37.60
C GLN A 502 -13.58 41.28 36.14
N THR A 503 -12.60 41.52 35.26
CA THR A 503 -12.36 40.92 33.92
C THR A 503 -13.48 40.76 32.87
N GLN A 504 -13.57 41.80 32.01
CA GLN A 504 -13.35 41.70 30.55
C GLN A 504 -14.02 40.58 29.73
N ARG A 505 -15.21 40.91 29.22
CA ARG A 505 -15.66 40.77 27.82
C ARG A 505 -16.78 41.82 27.63
N LYS A 506 -17.08 42.40 26.45
CA LYS A 506 -16.71 42.10 25.06
C LYS A 506 -16.93 43.36 24.19
N GLY A 507 -16.25 43.46 23.04
CA GLY A 507 -16.68 44.30 21.91
C GLY A 507 -16.49 45.83 22.08
N GLU A 508 -17.03 46.64 21.16
CA GLU A 508 -17.89 46.26 20.03
C GLU A 508 -17.98 47.38 18.96
N LYS A 509 -18.63 47.06 17.81
CA LYS A 509 -19.32 48.00 16.90
C LYS A 509 -18.43 48.89 16.00
N ASP A 510 -18.83 49.30 14.79
CA ASP A 510 -20.09 49.13 14.04
C ASP A 510 -19.83 49.28 12.51
N GLN A 511 -20.71 48.99 11.52
CA GLN A 511 -22.14 48.66 11.48
C GLN A 511 -22.49 48.00 10.10
N ILE A 512 -23.70 47.43 9.94
CA ILE A 512 -24.49 47.33 8.67
C ILE A 512 -23.89 46.45 7.53
N ASN A 513 -24.61 45.54 6.84
CA ASN A 513 -26.02 45.11 6.81
C ASN A 513 -26.04 43.57 6.57
N LEU A 514 -26.91 42.72 7.15
CA LEU A 514 -28.35 42.54 6.92
C LEU A 514 -28.70 42.37 5.41
N VAL A 515 -29.46 41.37 4.97
CA VAL A 515 -30.67 40.81 5.58
C VAL A 515 -30.74 39.27 5.45
N ASN A 516 -30.95 38.62 6.61
CA ASN A 516 -31.79 37.45 6.94
C ASN A 516 -31.71 36.14 6.10
N GLN A 517 -31.66 34.92 6.68
CA GLN A 517 -32.53 34.30 7.73
C GLN A 517 -33.97 34.05 7.21
N GLU A 518 -34.68 32.96 7.52
CA GLU A 518 -34.45 31.79 8.43
C GLU A 518 -35.42 30.64 8.00
N THR A 519 -35.58 29.48 8.65
CA THR A 519 -35.23 29.02 10.02
C THR A 519 -34.99 27.49 10.06
N ASN A 520 -34.00 27.06 10.87
CA ASN A 520 -34.04 26.03 11.92
C ASN A 520 -34.68 24.61 11.70
N GLU A 521 -34.23 23.54 12.37
CA GLU A 521 -33.42 23.47 13.60
C GLU A 521 -32.61 22.15 13.79
N ASN A 522 -31.56 22.24 14.63
CA ASN A 522 -30.90 21.18 15.43
C ASN A 522 -30.14 19.98 14.77
N ASP A 523 -28.81 20.01 14.98
CA ASP A 523 -27.88 18.87 15.15
C ASP A 523 -28.33 17.95 16.34
N PRO A 524 -27.85 16.69 16.53
CA PRO A 524 -26.42 16.33 16.52
C PRO A 524 -26.00 14.97 15.90
N LYS A 525 -24.80 14.98 15.28
CA LYS A 525 -23.80 13.88 15.20
C LYS A 525 -24.25 12.43 15.54
N LYS A 526 -24.31 11.55 14.53
CA LYS A 526 -23.73 10.19 14.64
C LYS A 526 -23.39 9.56 13.28
N ALA A 527 -22.37 8.71 13.26
CA ALA A 527 -21.92 7.97 12.08
C ALA A 527 -22.76 6.70 11.82
N ILE A 528 -23.05 6.43 10.56
CA ILE A 528 -23.54 5.14 10.04
C ILE A 528 -22.86 4.88 8.69
N THR A 529 -22.42 3.64 8.46
CA THR A 529 -21.83 3.18 7.19
C THR A 529 -22.89 2.58 6.27
N PRO A 530 -22.79 2.79 4.94
CA PRO A 530 -23.10 1.78 3.93
C PRO A 530 -21.80 1.02 3.63
N SER A 531 -21.68 -0.30 3.78
CA SER A 531 -22.54 -1.38 3.27
C SER A 531 -22.68 -1.30 1.76
N VAL A 532 -21.96 -2.19 1.06
CA VAL A 532 -21.93 -2.25 -0.41
C VAL A 532 -23.30 -2.69 -0.92
N ALA A 533 -24.02 -1.74 -1.52
CA ALA A 533 -25.22 -1.97 -2.32
C ALA A 533 -25.04 -1.21 -3.63
N ALA A 534 -25.47 -1.79 -4.76
CA ALA A 534 -25.12 -1.32 -6.10
C ALA A 534 -25.40 0.17 -6.32
N THR A 535 -24.35 0.99 -6.29
CA THR A 535 -24.43 2.44 -6.50
C THR A 535 -24.75 2.71 -7.96
N ALA A 536 -25.98 3.13 -8.27
CA ALA A 536 -26.31 3.63 -9.59
C ALA A 536 -25.41 4.84 -9.90
N LEU A 537 -24.64 4.78 -10.98
CA LEU A 537 -23.69 5.84 -11.34
C LEU A 537 -24.43 7.16 -11.62
N VAL A 538 -24.26 8.15 -10.75
CA VAL A 538 -24.93 9.45 -10.85
C VAL A 538 -24.05 10.45 -11.60
N ILE A 539 -24.63 11.15 -12.58
CA ILE A 539 -23.97 12.27 -13.27
C ILE A 539 -23.65 13.36 -12.23
N PRO A 540 -22.37 13.74 -12.05
CA PRO A 540 -21.94 14.68 -11.02
C PRO A 540 -22.31 16.11 -11.42
N LYS A 541 -22.71 16.91 -10.42
CA LYS A 541 -23.08 18.33 -10.60
C LYS A 541 -21.98 19.30 -10.16
N SER A 542 -20.83 18.79 -9.73
CA SER A 542 -19.70 19.52 -9.16
C SER A 542 -18.44 18.66 -9.24
N SER A 543 -17.27 19.29 -9.38
CA SER A 543 -15.97 18.63 -9.30
C SER A 543 -15.84 17.77 -8.05
N ALA A 544 -16.20 18.28 -6.87
CA ALA A 544 -16.10 17.52 -5.61
C ALA A 544 -16.95 16.24 -5.62
N GLN A 545 -18.09 16.24 -6.32
CA GLN A 545 -18.92 15.05 -6.51
C GLN A 545 -18.29 14.07 -7.51
N PHE A 546 -17.64 14.56 -8.57
CA PHE A 546 -16.85 13.72 -9.47
C PHE A 546 -15.70 13.04 -8.70
N TYR A 547 -14.84 13.80 -8.02
CA TYR A 547 -13.67 13.26 -7.31
C TYR A 547 -14.05 12.22 -6.25
N THR A 548 -15.04 12.50 -5.41
CA THR A 548 -15.49 11.55 -4.36
C THR A 548 -16.13 10.28 -4.93
N THR A 549 -16.79 10.37 -6.09
CA THR A 549 -17.29 9.18 -6.80
C THR A 549 -16.11 8.42 -7.41
N TRP A 550 -15.27 9.10 -8.19
CA TRP A 550 -14.15 8.53 -8.93
C TRP A 550 -13.14 7.78 -8.07
N SER A 551 -12.76 8.35 -6.92
CA SER A 551 -11.84 7.71 -5.97
C SER A 551 -12.37 6.40 -5.37
N GLY A 552 -13.68 6.16 -5.46
CA GLY A 552 -14.35 4.94 -4.99
C GLY A 552 -14.72 3.94 -6.08
N LEU A 553 -14.30 4.15 -7.33
CA LEU A 553 -14.56 3.23 -8.45
C LEU A 553 -13.33 2.40 -8.83
N ASP A 554 -13.56 1.14 -9.15
CA ASP A 554 -12.60 0.26 -9.82
C ASP A 554 -12.44 0.63 -11.31
N GLU A 555 -11.34 0.25 -11.94
CA GLU A 555 -10.99 0.60 -13.33
C GLU A 555 -12.12 0.33 -14.34
N SER A 556 -12.75 -0.84 -14.26
CA SER A 556 -13.88 -1.24 -15.14
C SER A 556 -15.14 -0.39 -14.94
N LEU A 557 -15.36 0.13 -13.72
CA LEU A 557 -16.46 1.05 -13.42
C LEU A 557 -16.13 2.49 -13.81
N ARG A 558 -14.85 2.90 -13.74
CA ARG A 558 -14.39 4.20 -14.25
C ARG A 558 -14.60 4.32 -15.77
N TYR A 559 -14.34 3.26 -16.55
CA TYR A 559 -14.69 3.21 -17.97
C TYR A 559 -16.21 3.44 -18.20
N GLN A 560 -17.07 2.73 -17.47
CA GLN A 560 -18.53 2.92 -17.57
C GLN A 560 -18.97 4.33 -17.15
N TYR A 561 -18.30 4.93 -16.15
CA TYR A 561 -18.56 6.29 -15.70
C TYR A 561 -18.15 7.34 -16.73
N LEU A 562 -16.96 7.22 -17.34
CA LEU A 562 -16.56 8.07 -18.47
C LEU A 562 -17.53 7.96 -19.65
N LYS A 563 -18.00 6.74 -19.95
CA LYS A 563 -18.99 6.50 -21.02
C LYS A 563 -20.32 7.22 -20.74
N LEU A 564 -20.77 7.27 -19.48
CA LEU A 564 -21.92 8.07 -19.03
C LEU A 564 -21.65 9.59 -19.13
N LEU A 565 -20.44 10.01 -18.76
CA LEU A 565 -20.03 11.42 -18.74
C LEU A 565 -19.79 12.03 -20.13
N SER A 566 -19.60 11.21 -21.16
CA SER A 566 -19.35 11.63 -22.56
C SER A 566 -20.29 12.70 -23.12
N LYS A 567 -21.50 12.84 -22.57
CA LYS A 567 -22.53 13.84 -22.96
C LYS A 567 -22.54 15.11 -22.10
N THR A 568 -21.54 15.28 -21.23
CA THR A 568 -21.41 16.38 -20.26
C THR A 568 -20.17 17.21 -20.59
N SER A 569 -20.23 18.53 -20.42
CA SER A 569 -19.08 19.42 -20.65
C SER A 569 -18.03 19.26 -19.54
N LEU A 570 -16.98 18.47 -19.80
CA LEU A 570 -15.98 18.11 -18.79
C LEU A 570 -15.06 19.29 -18.43
N ASN A 571 -14.79 20.18 -19.38
CA ASN A 571 -14.07 21.44 -19.17
C ASN A 571 -14.62 22.22 -17.95
N LYS A 572 -15.94 22.39 -17.87
CA LYS A 572 -16.65 23.06 -16.76
C LYS A 572 -16.83 22.21 -15.51
N LEU A 573 -16.86 20.88 -15.65
CA LEU A 573 -16.95 19.97 -14.50
C LEU A 573 -15.65 19.95 -13.70
N PHE A 574 -14.50 19.96 -14.38
CA PHE A 574 -13.19 19.94 -13.75
C PHE A 574 -12.68 21.33 -13.40
N GLY A 575 -12.69 22.27 -14.36
CA GLY A 575 -12.08 23.61 -14.19
C GLY A 575 -10.70 23.54 -13.53
N ALA A 576 -10.44 24.49 -12.62
CA ALA A 576 -9.20 24.58 -11.84
C ALA A 576 -8.93 23.43 -10.85
N SER A 577 -9.76 22.38 -10.80
CA SER A 577 -9.54 21.21 -9.91
C SER A 577 -8.86 20.01 -10.60
N LEU A 578 -8.64 20.05 -11.91
CA LEU A 578 -7.92 19.00 -12.64
C LEU A 578 -6.47 18.90 -12.16
N SER A 579 -6.10 17.76 -11.56
CA SER A 579 -4.74 17.44 -11.11
C SER A 579 -3.99 16.57 -12.13
N ASN A 580 -2.65 16.55 -12.04
CA ASN A 580 -1.81 15.71 -12.89
C ASN A 580 -2.14 14.21 -12.73
N GLU A 581 -2.28 13.75 -11.48
CA GLU A 581 -2.70 12.37 -11.15
C GLU A 581 -4.01 11.99 -11.84
N MET A 582 -5.01 12.90 -11.83
CA MET A 582 -6.29 12.68 -12.49
C MET A 582 -6.15 12.65 -14.01
N LEU A 583 -5.31 13.52 -14.58
CA LEU A 583 -5.03 13.51 -16.02
C LEU A 583 -4.39 12.20 -16.46
N SER A 584 -3.35 11.71 -15.77
CA SER A 584 -2.72 10.42 -16.08
C SER A 584 -3.69 9.23 -15.92
N GLU A 585 -4.53 9.20 -14.89
CA GLU A 585 -5.58 8.15 -14.77
C GLU A 585 -6.60 8.19 -15.92
N LEU A 586 -7.07 9.39 -16.30
CA LEU A 586 -8.01 9.56 -17.42
C LEU A 586 -7.39 9.09 -18.74
N LEU A 587 -6.14 9.48 -19.02
CA LEU A 587 -5.40 9.09 -20.21
C LEU A 587 -5.15 7.58 -20.27
N HIS A 588 -4.78 6.94 -19.15
CA HIS A 588 -4.57 5.49 -19.09
C HIS A 588 -5.85 4.71 -19.41
N ILE A 589 -7.00 5.12 -18.86
CA ILE A 589 -8.29 4.46 -19.11
C ILE A 589 -8.76 4.69 -20.56
N LEU A 590 -8.52 5.87 -21.12
CA LEU A 590 -8.81 6.15 -22.54
C LEU A 590 -7.96 5.28 -23.46
N HIS A 591 -6.66 5.18 -23.20
CA HIS A 591 -5.73 4.33 -23.95
C HIS A 591 -6.10 2.85 -23.84
N LYS A 592 -6.13 2.30 -22.62
CA LYS A 592 -6.30 0.87 -22.35
C LYS A 592 -7.71 0.33 -22.60
N SER A 593 -8.76 1.17 -22.49
CA SER A 593 -10.16 0.69 -22.54
C SER A 593 -11.03 1.32 -23.64
N PHE A 594 -10.67 2.46 -24.25
CA PHE A 594 -11.47 3.02 -25.36
C PHE A 594 -10.90 2.74 -26.75
N ILE A 595 -9.58 2.54 -26.90
CA ILE A 595 -8.97 2.13 -28.19
C ILE A 595 -9.62 0.85 -28.77
N PRO A 596 -9.91 -0.22 -28.00
CA PRO A 596 -10.53 -1.43 -28.55
C PRO A 596 -12.02 -1.28 -28.92
N ASP A 597 -12.72 -0.36 -28.27
CA ASP A 597 -14.20 -0.38 -28.18
C ASP A 597 -14.87 0.74 -28.99
N GLN A 598 -14.55 2.02 -28.73
CA GLN A 598 -15.32 3.20 -29.21
C GLN A 598 -14.46 4.47 -29.31
N ILE A 599 -13.72 4.61 -30.41
CA ILE A 599 -12.76 5.71 -30.67
C ILE A 599 -13.42 7.10 -30.59
N ASP A 600 -14.60 7.30 -31.19
CA ASP A 600 -15.26 8.62 -31.22
C ASP A 600 -15.58 9.19 -29.82
N VAL A 601 -15.81 8.31 -28.84
CA VAL A 601 -16.07 8.72 -27.45
C VAL A 601 -14.77 9.19 -26.78
N ALA A 602 -13.65 8.53 -27.06
CA ALA A 602 -12.34 8.98 -26.58
C ALA A 602 -11.94 10.33 -27.19
N ALA A 603 -12.13 10.51 -28.50
CA ALA A 603 -11.86 11.77 -29.19
C ALA A 603 -12.64 12.94 -28.55
N HIS A 604 -13.93 12.75 -28.26
CA HIS A 604 -14.77 13.75 -27.60
C HIS A 604 -14.30 14.06 -26.17
N ILE A 605 -13.96 13.03 -25.38
CA ILE A 605 -13.49 13.22 -24.00
C ILE A 605 -12.14 13.94 -23.96
N LEU A 606 -11.18 13.55 -24.81
CA LEU A 606 -9.88 14.21 -24.94
C LEU A 606 -10.04 15.69 -25.32
N LYS A 607 -10.92 16.00 -26.30
CA LYS A 607 -11.21 17.38 -26.70
C LYS A 607 -11.77 18.23 -25.56
N GLU A 608 -12.64 17.68 -24.71
CA GLU A 608 -13.19 18.40 -23.56
C GLU A 608 -12.16 18.57 -22.43
N ILE A 609 -11.23 17.63 -22.24
CA ILE A 609 -10.10 17.76 -21.30
C ILE A 609 -9.13 18.85 -21.77
N VAL A 610 -8.80 18.88 -23.06
CA VAL A 610 -7.88 19.85 -23.70
C VAL A 610 -8.43 21.28 -23.71
N GLN A 611 -9.74 21.47 -23.51
CA GLN A 611 -10.34 22.79 -23.31
C GLN A 611 -10.20 23.34 -21.87
N ASN A 612 -9.58 22.61 -20.95
CA ASN A 612 -9.33 23.11 -19.59
C ASN A 612 -8.19 24.15 -19.57
N GLU A 613 -8.38 25.23 -18.81
CA GLU A 613 -7.39 26.29 -18.59
C GLU A 613 -6.08 25.79 -17.95
N SER A 614 -6.13 24.73 -17.13
CA SER A 614 -4.93 24.19 -16.47
C SER A 614 -4.08 23.27 -17.35
N ILE A 615 -4.58 22.84 -18.52
CA ILE A 615 -3.97 21.74 -19.28
C ILE A 615 -2.55 22.08 -19.78
N ASP A 616 -2.29 23.36 -20.08
CA ASP A 616 -1.01 23.85 -20.60
C ASP A 616 0.11 23.85 -19.54
N ILE A 617 -0.25 23.73 -18.25
CA ILE A 617 0.69 23.51 -17.14
C ILE A 617 0.84 22.01 -16.87
N LEU A 618 -0.25 21.24 -17.01
CA LEU A 618 -0.24 19.81 -16.76
C LEU A 618 0.54 19.01 -17.84
N SER A 619 0.51 19.43 -19.11
CA SER A 619 1.28 18.77 -20.19
C SER A 619 2.80 18.84 -19.99
N LEU A 620 3.29 19.92 -19.35
CA LEU A 620 4.68 20.05 -18.89
C LEU A 620 5.03 19.07 -17.75
N MET A 621 4.04 18.62 -16.99
CA MET A 621 4.18 17.70 -15.84
C MET A 621 3.85 16.23 -16.16
N MET A 622 3.48 15.90 -17.40
CA MET A 622 3.18 14.55 -17.85
C MET A 622 4.43 13.65 -17.89
N ASN A 623 4.26 12.38 -17.52
CA ASN A 623 5.30 11.36 -17.65
C ASN A 623 5.45 10.88 -19.11
N ASN A 624 6.57 10.22 -19.41
CA ASN A 624 6.78 9.62 -20.75
C ASN A 624 5.69 8.61 -21.11
N SER A 625 5.24 7.78 -20.16
CA SER A 625 4.08 6.88 -20.30
C SER A 625 2.83 7.58 -20.83
N ASP A 626 2.60 8.80 -20.37
CA ASP A 626 1.38 9.55 -20.63
C ASP A 626 1.47 10.20 -22.02
N ARG A 627 2.69 10.63 -22.41
CA ARG A 627 3.03 11.09 -23.77
C ARG A 627 2.95 9.96 -24.80
N ASP A 628 3.38 8.75 -24.46
CA ASP A 628 3.26 7.57 -25.31
C ASP A 628 1.79 7.18 -25.49
N ALA A 629 1.02 7.14 -24.40
CA ALA A 629 -0.42 6.88 -24.44
C ALA A 629 -1.20 7.92 -25.27
N ILE A 630 -0.89 9.22 -25.14
CA ILE A 630 -1.46 10.29 -25.99
C ILE A 630 -1.02 10.12 -27.44
N SER A 631 0.24 9.76 -27.70
CA SER A 631 0.74 9.57 -29.07
C SER A 631 0.08 8.38 -29.78
N GLU A 632 -0.28 7.33 -29.05
CA GLU A 632 -1.05 6.20 -29.58
C GLU A 632 -2.54 6.52 -29.73
N LEU A 633 -3.14 7.24 -28.76
CA LEU A 633 -4.51 7.76 -28.87
C LEU A 633 -4.66 8.68 -30.10
N LEU A 634 -3.72 9.59 -30.34
CA LEU A 634 -3.73 10.49 -31.50
C LEU A 634 -3.63 9.73 -32.82
N LYS A 635 -2.78 8.70 -32.94
CA LYS A 635 -2.73 7.85 -34.15
C LYS A 635 -4.09 7.21 -34.46
N HIS A 636 -4.79 6.74 -33.43
CA HIS A 636 -6.13 6.18 -33.60
C HIS A 636 -7.15 7.26 -34.00
N VAL A 637 -7.18 8.40 -33.32
CA VAL A 637 -8.08 9.54 -33.62
C VAL A 637 -7.83 10.13 -35.02
N GLU A 638 -6.57 10.18 -35.48
CA GLU A 638 -6.20 10.62 -36.83
C GLU A 638 -6.59 9.62 -37.93
N SER A 639 -6.80 8.34 -37.58
CA SER A 639 -7.26 7.30 -38.51
C SER A 639 -8.79 7.18 -38.60
N SER A 640 -9.51 7.45 -37.51
CA SER A 640 -10.95 7.71 -37.57
C SER A 640 -11.19 9.02 -38.32
N ASN A 641 -12.17 9.05 -39.22
CA ASN A 641 -12.38 10.21 -40.12
C ASN A 641 -13.07 11.41 -39.43
N THR A 642 -12.89 11.56 -38.12
CA THR A 642 -13.59 12.48 -37.23
C THR A 642 -12.71 13.68 -36.85
N LYS A 643 -12.74 14.70 -37.71
CA LYS A 643 -12.21 16.07 -37.48
C LYS A 643 -10.71 16.16 -37.14
N LYS A 644 -9.89 16.24 -38.19
CA LYS A 644 -8.43 16.49 -38.06
C LYS A 644 -8.10 17.74 -37.23
N GLU A 645 -8.93 18.78 -37.30
CA GLU A 645 -8.83 20.01 -36.50
C GLU A 645 -8.82 19.72 -34.98
N ASP A 646 -9.59 18.73 -34.52
CA ASP A 646 -9.68 18.37 -33.11
C ASP A 646 -8.44 17.57 -32.66
N ALA A 647 -7.90 16.70 -33.53
CA ALA A 647 -6.62 16.02 -33.30
C ALA A 647 -5.43 17.00 -33.28
N GLU A 648 -5.41 17.98 -34.18
CA GLU A 648 -4.38 19.03 -34.22
C GLU A 648 -4.42 19.92 -32.97
N LEU A 649 -5.62 20.28 -32.48
CA LEU A 649 -5.79 21.00 -31.21
C LEU A 649 -5.28 20.20 -30.00
N ILE A 650 -5.58 18.89 -29.93
CA ILE A 650 -5.09 17.99 -28.87
C ILE A 650 -3.56 17.90 -28.93
N ARG A 651 -2.98 17.65 -30.11
CA ARG A 651 -1.53 17.59 -30.33
C ARG A 651 -0.86 18.90 -29.89
N ARG A 652 -1.43 20.07 -30.25
CA ARG A 652 -0.86 21.39 -29.94
C ARG A 652 -0.80 21.73 -28.45
N LYS A 653 -1.67 21.16 -27.61
CA LYS A 653 -1.71 21.44 -26.15
C LYS A 653 -1.06 20.36 -25.27
N LEU A 654 -0.96 19.12 -25.76
CA LEU A 654 -0.43 17.99 -24.97
C LEU A 654 0.97 17.51 -25.38
N ILE A 655 1.48 17.92 -26.55
CA ILE A 655 2.79 17.49 -27.10
C ILE A 655 3.74 18.69 -27.33
N SER A 656 3.32 19.91 -27.00
CA SER A 656 4.16 21.12 -26.96
C SER A 656 5.15 21.13 -25.80
#